data_AF-A0A3A9VYJ4-F1
#
_entry.id   AF-A0A3A9VYJ4-F1
#
_cell.length_a   1.000
_cell.length_b   1.000
_cell.length_c   1.000
_cell.angle_alpha   90.00
_cell.angle_beta   90.00
_cell.angle_gamma   90.00
#
_symmetry.space_group_name_H-M   'P 1'
#
loop_
_entity.id
_entity.type
_entity.pdbx_description
1 polymer ?
#
loop_
_entity_poly.entity_id
_entity_poly.type
_entity_poly.pdbx_seq_one_letter_code
_entity_poly.pdbx_strand_id
1 'polypeptide(L)'
;MQEYFKINNIDVGFANHSTEGTMFTRGSLNTEVIIRKGKLRISLLTPALEIADDMHNDFLSDPYYDNLRNIDYLRMVTYSDLEVETGTYNTQIKCPYSENLNGFEVYGFPERVKFHGIIDLQEGYVHIKGELKSEFDEKKPGIPIEVLKCFDPKPLLPKRKQYTLEQARDENPLDVYSLSIGKGVFTKFPEEILAFKNLENLWIGGQAQSSFSTLPDSFFELKELHTIQIYSSDIDEISEKIDQLQKLEELTIRSAYLRLLPDTICNLSKLSLISFEYNQLIDLPKNIGLMPSLKELNVIGNEFKKLPKNLTNIYNVKIDRKHIKLYQEIGYKSDNPLEIDEILYDLSQYPEQKAELEKLILKIPELKEYKNLILDYSTLATYLVLNTEQKEIPIGVSKVGGGPDLPKDWEHPANKNGLLYIFHAQINCKEIAAYQQYLPRKGMLYFFINDEEYAQNPIVLYAENIKELVRFEYSENTEFTDNNFDSCPRSAVAVTFRNAISVPVFYNSFNHGTERYPKYASLWEGEDTDEANRRIEFFEEYMEQLEDSIDTPLALDSDYVKLTTHSIHSSVFTQHESPQEIAAAKFGGEPTEWVVLLNMESVDEFSFWDAGTLTYCIHKKDLAIKDFSKISASIESS
;
A
#
# COMPACT_ATOMS: atom_id res chain seq x y z
N MET A 1 42.02 23.58 12.13
CA MET A 1 42.92 23.16 11.04
C MET A 1 42.57 24.00 9.82
N GLN A 2 43.53 24.44 9.00
CA GLN A 2 43.21 25.16 7.77
C GLN A 2 42.90 24.13 6.67
N GLU A 3 41.67 24.12 6.19
CA GLU A 3 41.26 23.22 5.09
C GLU A 3 41.93 23.65 3.78
N TYR A 4 42.24 22.69 2.91
CA TYR A 4 42.79 22.94 1.57
C TYR A 4 42.43 21.83 0.60
N PHE A 5 42.44 22.16 -0.69
CA PHE A 5 42.35 21.21 -1.79
C PHE A 5 43.47 21.52 -2.77
N LYS A 6 44.50 20.69 -2.81
CA LYS A 6 45.64 20.86 -3.71
C LYS A 6 45.56 19.94 -4.92
N ILE A 7 45.78 20.53 -6.09
CA ILE A 7 45.99 19.83 -7.36
C ILE A 7 47.39 20.21 -7.84
N ASN A 8 48.22 19.20 -8.08
CA ASN A 8 49.64 19.38 -8.40
C ASN A 8 50.37 20.36 -7.46
N ASN A 9 50.16 20.20 -6.15
CA ASN A 9 50.71 21.05 -5.08
C ASN A 9 50.18 22.50 -5.00
N ILE A 10 49.24 22.90 -5.85
CA ILE A 10 48.63 24.22 -5.83
C ILE A 10 47.26 24.14 -5.19
N ASP A 11 47.02 24.97 -4.17
CA ASP A 11 45.75 25.01 -3.44
C ASP A 11 44.70 25.75 -4.26
N VAL A 12 43.69 25.02 -4.70
CA VAL A 12 42.58 25.52 -5.52
C VAL A 12 41.32 25.82 -4.70
N GLY A 13 41.34 25.50 -3.41
CA GLY A 13 40.21 25.72 -2.50
C GLY A 13 38.98 24.85 -2.79
N PHE A 14 37.89 25.13 -2.07
CA PHE A 14 36.61 24.41 -2.19
C PHE A 14 35.50 25.31 -2.73
N ALA A 15 34.63 24.76 -3.55
CA ALA A 15 33.38 25.39 -3.93
C ALA A 15 32.24 24.98 -2.98
N ASN A 16 31.31 25.91 -2.73
CA ASN A 16 30.12 25.64 -1.93
C ASN A 16 28.96 25.07 -2.77
N HIS A 17 28.88 25.40 -4.07
CA HIS A 17 27.87 24.92 -5.04
C HIS A 17 28.44 24.98 -6.48
N SER A 18 27.99 24.11 -7.40
CA SER A 18 28.25 24.28 -8.85
C SER A 18 27.17 25.17 -9.49
N THR A 19 27.56 26.24 -10.17
CA THR A 19 26.67 27.02 -11.03
C THR A 19 26.43 26.30 -12.35
N GLU A 20 25.15 26.09 -12.69
CA GLU A 20 24.58 25.72 -14.00
C GLU A 20 24.72 24.28 -14.53
N GLY A 21 23.56 23.61 -14.63
CA GLY A 21 23.13 23.00 -15.89
C GLY A 21 23.87 21.76 -16.41
N THR A 22 23.81 20.63 -15.72
CA THR A 22 23.88 19.32 -16.39
C THR A 22 22.91 18.32 -15.76
N MET A 23 22.07 17.72 -16.61
CA MET A 23 21.25 16.55 -16.28
C MET A 23 22.17 15.43 -15.79
N PHE A 24 21.65 14.57 -14.89
CA PHE A 24 22.34 13.46 -14.23
C PHE A 24 23.20 13.82 -13.01
N THR A 25 22.59 13.91 -11.81
CA THR A 25 22.98 13.08 -10.65
C THR A 25 22.05 13.34 -9.45
N ARG A 26 21.47 12.28 -8.88
CA ARG A 26 20.77 12.30 -7.59
C ARG A 26 21.80 12.47 -6.46
N GLY A 27 22.05 13.70 -5.99
CA GLY A 27 22.88 13.97 -4.82
C GLY A 27 23.13 15.46 -4.61
N SER A 28 23.41 15.88 -3.37
CA SER A 28 23.82 17.27 -3.09
C SER A 28 25.07 17.61 -3.92
N LEU A 29 25.10 18.82 -4.50
CA LEU A 29 26.25 19.36 -5.25
C LEU A 29 27.19 20.14 -4.33
N ASN A 30 27.22 19.79 -3.04
CA ASN A 30 27.97 20.52 -2.02
C ASN A 30 29.28 19.80 -1.70
N THR A 31 30.30 20.58 -1.34
CA THR A 31 31.49 20.06 -0.66
C THR A 31 31.11 19.72 0.79
N GLU A 32 31.03 18.43 1.12
CA GLU A 32 30.67 17.96 2.46
C GLU A 32 31.34 16.62 2.80
N VAL A 33 31.70 16.45 4.07
CA VAL A 33 32.08 15.17 4.67
C VAL A 33 31.08 14.94 5.79
N ILE A 34 30.23 13.92 5.66
CA ILE A 34 29.13 13.67 6.59
C ILE A 34 28.99 12.20 6.91
N ILE A 35 28.45 11.92 8.09
CA ILE A 35 28.09 10.55 8.50
C ILE A 35 26.57 10.42 8.44
N ARG A 36 26.09 9.52 7.59
CA ARG A 36 24.66 9.18 7.47
C ARG A 36 24.46 7.70 7.74
N LYS A 37 23.58 7.37 8.68
CA LYS A 37 23.29 5.97 9.09
C LYS A 37 24.56 5.16 9.42
N GLY A 38 25.54 5.80 10.05
CA GLY A 38 26.81 5.17 10.43
C GLY A 38 27.83 4.96 9.30
N LYS A 39 27.54 5.41 8.06
CA LYS A 39 28.48 5.37 6.94
C LYS A 39 29.08 6.75 6.64
N LEU A 40 30.34 6.76 6.21
CA LEU A 40 31.06 7.98 5.86
C LEU A 40 30.84 8.33 4.38
N ARG A 41 30.30 9.51 4.11
CA ARG A 41 30.16 10.06 2.76
C ARG A 41 31.09 11.26 2.60
N ILE A 42 31.92 11.22 1.56
CA ILE A 42 32.81 12.33 1.19
C ILE A 42 32.40 12.82 -0.20
N SER A 43 32.09 14.11 -0.31
CA SER A 43 31.83 14.83 -1.55
C SER A 43 32.70 16.08 -1.56
N LEU A 44 33.63 16.18 -2.52
CA LEU A 44 34.57 17.29 -2.63
C LEU A 44 34.39 17.95 -3.98
N LEU A 45 34.27 19.28 -3.99
CA LEU A 45 34.09 20.08 -5.19
C LEU A 45 35.05 21.26 -5.21
N THR A 46 35.70 21.48 -6.33
CA THR A 46 36.54 22.66 -6.59
C THR A 46 35.75 23.74 -7.34
N PRO A 47 36.15 25.03 -7.25
CA PRO A 47 35.69 26.06 -8.18
C PRO A 47 36.12 25.76 -9.62
N ALA A 48 35.64 26.54 -10.59
CA ALA A 48 36.19 26.52 -11.94
C ALA A 48 37.70 26.81 -11.90
N LEU A 49 38.47 25.98 -12.60
CA LEU A 49 39.92 26.03 -12.61
C LEU A 49 40.39 26.52 -13.99
N GLU A 50 41.11 27.64 -13.99
CA GLU A 50 41.97 28.04 -15.11
C GLU A 50 43.39 27.55 -14.78
N ILE A 51 43.87 26.55 -15.50
CA ILE A 51 45.23 26.02 -15.28
C ILE A 51 46.22 27.00 -15.91
N ALA A 52 46.89 27.79 -15.06
CA ALA A 52 47.95 28.71 -15.47
C ALA A 52 49.29 27.96 -15.68
N ASP A 53 50.21 28.53 -16.47
CA ASP A 53 51.49 27.91 -16.88
C ASP A 53 52.37 27.44 -15.69
N ASP A 54 52.16 28.01 -14.51
CA ASP A 54 52.78 27.72 -13.22
C ASP A 54 52.29 26.41 -12.55
N MET A 55 51.26 25.77 -13.10
CA MET A 55 50.82 24.43 -12.70
C MET A 55 51.57 23.29 -13.42
N HIS A 56 52.53 23.59 -14.30
CA HIS A 56 53.35 22.58 -14.99
C HIS A 56 54.58 22.19 -14.15
N ASN A 57 54.78 20.88 -13.92
CA ASN A 57 55.99 20.35 -13.26
C ASN A 57 57.23 20.41 -14.18
N ASP A 58 57.72 21.60 -14.52
CA ASP A 58 59.00 21.88 -15.22
C ASP A 58 59.24 21.17 -16.58
N PHE A 59 58.31 20.34 -17.07
CA PHE A 59 58.34 19.72 -18.40
C PHE A 59 57.51 20.57 -19.36
N LEU A 60 58.15 21.57 -19.97
CA LEU A 60 57.58 22.33 -21.08
C LEU A 60 57.40 21.41 -22.30
N SER A 61 56.15 21.34 -22.79
CA SER A 61 55.66 20.68 -24.02
C SER A 61 55.19 19.21 -23.94
N ASP A 62 54.25 18.88 -23.04
CA ASP A 62 53.39 17.71 -23.25
C ASP A 62 52.00 18.15 -23.77
N PRO A 63 51.62 17.82 -25.02
CA PRO A 63 50.31 18.12 -25.61
C PRO A 63 49.10 17.62 -24.80
N TYR A 64 49.34 16.71 -23.86
CA TYR A 64 48.33 16.17 -22.97
C TYR A 64 47.76 17.19 -21.98
N TYR A 65 48.54 18.20 -21.57
CA TYR A 65 48.07 19.26 -20.66
C TYR A 65 47.44 20.47 -21.37
N ASP A 66 47.58 20.59 -22.70
CA ASP A 66 46.98 21.68 -23.46
C ASP A 66 45.43 21.64 -23.46
N ASN A 67 44.84 20.45 -23.25
CA ASN A 67 43.39 20.26 -23.14
C ASN A 67 42.84 20.49 -21.71
N LEU A 68 43.70 20.75 -20.73
CA LEU A 68 43.32 20.98 -19.33
C LEU A 68 43.23 22.47 -18.97
N ARG A 69 43.41 23.39 -19.93
CA ARG A 69 43.48 24.84 -19.68
C ARG A 69 42.24 25.39 -18.95
N ASN A 70 41.06 24.82 -19.19
CA ASN A 70 39.82 25.17 -18.50
C ASN A 70 39.12 23.89 -18.01
N ILE A 71 38.98 23.75 -16.69
CA ILE A 71 38.15 22.71 -16.05
C ILE A 71 37.01 23.43 -15.34
N ASP A 72 35.77 23.20 -15.78
CA ASP A 72 34.59 23.86 -15.19
C ASP A 72 34.43 23.54 -13.70
N TYR A 73 34.78 22.32 -13.29
CA TYR A 73 34.93 21.88 -11.90
C TYR A 73 35.59 20.50 -11.85
N LEU A 74 36.27 20.19 -10.75
CA LEU A 74 36.62 18.81 -10.37
C LEU A 74 35.75 18.39 -9.18
N ARG A 75 35.06 17.24 -9.30
CA ARG A 75 34.26 16.64 -8.22
C ARG A 75 34.76 15.23 -7.89
N MET A 76 34.97 14.95 -6.60
CA MET A 76 35.28 13.61 -6.09
C MET A 76 34.20 13.17 -5.11
N VAL A 77 33.54 12.02 -5.36
CA VAL A 77 32.50 11.47 -4.48
C VAL A 77 32.75 10.01 -4.16
N THR A 78 32.62 9.61 -2.90
CA THR A 78 32.79 8.20 -2.50
C THR A 78 31.71 7.29 -3.08
N TYR A 79 32.12 6.19 -3.72
CA TYR A 79 31.22 5.17 -4.26
C TYR A 79 30.52 4.41 -3.12
N SER A 80 29.17 4.41 -3.09
CA SER A 80 28.33 3.63 -2.14
C SER A 80 28.50 3.92 -0.63
N ASP A 81 28.99 5.11 -0.27
CA ASP A 81 29.44 5.50 1.08
C ASP A 81 30.57 4.57 1.62
N LEU A 82 31.67 5.16 2.13
CA LEU A 82 32.80 4.36 2.64
C LEU A 82 32.39 3.57 3.88
N GLU A 83 32.63 2.25 3.84
CA GLU A 83 32.54 1.38 5.01
C GLU A 83 33.78 1.60 5.89
N VAL A 84 33.57 2.12 7.10
CA VAL A 84 34.60 2.37 8.10
C VAL A 84 34.35 1.42 9.27
N GLU A 85 35.43 0.94 9.90
CA GLU A 85 35.33 0.11 11.10
C GLU A 85 34.55 0.86 12.22
N THR A 86 33.71 0.11 12.94
CA THR A 86 32.80 0.67 13.94
C THR A 86 33.55 1.41 15.03
N GLY A 87 33.11 2.63 15.34
CA GLY A 87 33.62 3.40 16.48
C GLY A 87 35.08 3.88 16.39
N THR A 88 35.81 3.56 15.32
CA THR A 88 37.22 3.94 15.17
C THR A 88 37.37 5.09 14.17
N TYR A 89 37.40 6.31 14.69
CA TYR A 89 38.21 7.34 14.07
C TYR A 89 39.69 6.96 14.22
N ASN A 90 40.56 7.41 13.31
CA ASN A 90 42.00 7.06 13.20
C ASN A 90 42.28 5.79 12.38
N THR A 91 41.70 5.70 11.19
CA THR A 91 41.93 4.60 10.25
C THR A 91 42.42 5.12 8.90
N GLN A 92 43.21 4.29 8.20
CA GLN A 92 43.70 4.58 6.85
C GLN A 92 43.08 3.62 5.84
N ILE A 93 42.33 4.19 4.90
CA ILE A 93 41.71 3.45 3.79
C ILE A 93 42.64 3.58 2.58
N LYS A 94 43.10 2.43 2.05
CA LYS A 94 43.94 2.38 0.84
C LYS A 94 43.05 2.24 -0.39
N CYS A 95 43.31 3.04 -1.42
CA CYS A 95 42.63 3.00 -2.71
C CYS A 95 43.59 2.48 -3.79
N PRO A 96 43.74 1.15 -3.95
CA PRO A 96 44.66 0.55 -4.92
C PRO A 96 44.16 0.71 -6.36
N TYR A 97 45.09 0.68 -7.32
CA TYR A 97 44.80 0.90 -8.73
C TYR A 97 43.96 -0.21 -9.39
N SER A 98 44.05 -1.46 -8.91
CA SER A 98 43.56 -2.67 -9.59
C SER A 98 42.14 -3.12 -9.23
N GLU A 99 41.44 -2.44 -8.33
CA GLU A 99 40.11 -2.86 -7.86
C GLU A 99 39.05 -1.82 -8.25
N ASN A 100 37.99 -2.24 -8.94
CA ASN A 100 36.87 -1.38 -9.36
C ASN A 100 36.00 -0.84 -8.20
N LEU A 101 36.40 -1.05 -6.94
CA LEU A 101 35.50 -0.95 -5.79
C LEU A 101 35.90 0.06 -4.71
N ASN A 102 37.02 0.77 -4.80
CA ASN A 102 37.48 1.59 -3.66
C ASN A 102 37.94 3.00 -4.03
N GLY A 103 37.26 4.00 -3.44
CA GLY A 103 37.75 5.36 -3.26
C GLY A 103 36.75 6.44 -3.65
N PHE A 104 36.84 6.90 -4.90
CA PHE A 104 36.09 8.06 -5.38
C PHE A 104 35.71 7.91 -6.86
N GLU A 105 34.47 8.29 -7.20
CA GLU A 105 34.09 8.68 -8.55
C GLU A 105 34.56 10.11 -8.80
N VAL A 106 35.25 10.32 -9.92
CA VAL A 106 35.84 11.62 -10.28
C VAL A 106 35.13 12.17 -11.51
N TYR A 107 34.59 13.38 -11.42
CA TYR A 107 33.82 14.05 -12.48
C TYR A 107 34.41 15.41 -12.83
N GLY A 108 34.10 15.87 -14.05
CA GLY A 108 34.52 17.18 -14.57
C GLY A 108 35.96 17.22 -15.10
N PHE A 109 36.65 16.08 -15.08
CA PHE A 109 37.95 15.92 -15.73
C PHE A 109 37.77 15.55 -17.22
N PRO A 110 38.59 16.07 -18.16
CA PRO A 110 38.41 15.85 -19.60
C PRO A 110 38.52 14.39 -20.05
N GLU A 111 39.23 13.56 -19.28
CA GLU A 111 39.29 12.11 -19.47
C GLU A 111 38.87 11.37 -18.20
N ARG A 112 38.47 10.10 -18.34
CA ARG A 112 38.15 9.28 -17.17
C ARG A 112 39.41 8.97 -16.38
N VAL A 113 39.40 9.40 -15.12
CA VAL A 113 40.49 9.21 -14.18
C VAL A 113 39.98 8.52 -12.92
N LYS A 114 40.87 7.75 -12.27
CA LYS A 114 40.63 7.15 -10.96
C LYS A 114 41.58 7.76 -9.93
N PHE A 115 41.07 7.93 -8.71
CA PHE A 115 41.91 8.29 -7.57
C PHE A 115 42.69 7.07 -7.07
N HIS A 116 44.00 7.23 -6.93
CA HIS A 116 44.89 6.27 -6.31
C HIS A 116 45.61 6.91 -5.13
N GLY A 117 45.46 6.36 -3.93
CA GLY A 117 46.07 6.97 -2.75
C GLY A 117 45.54 6.43 -1.44
N ILE A 118 45.62 7.27 -0.42
CA ILE A 118 45.23 6.98 0.95
C ILE A 118 44.22 8.03 1.42
N ILE A 119 43.16 7.57 2.08
CA ILE A 119 42.24 8.39 2.85
C ILE A 119 42.55 8.13 4.32
N ASP A 120 43.13 9.12 5.00
CA ASP A 120 43.40 9.10 6.42
C ASP A 120 42.23 9.77 7.17
N LEU A 121 41.42 8.95 7.83
CA LEU A 121 40.23 9.38 8.57
C LEU A 121 40.57 9.53 10.05
N GLN A 122 40.47 10.76 10.54
CA GLN A 122 40.77 11.13 11.92
C GLN A 122 39.52 11.74 12.56
N GLU A 123 39.53 11.90 13.88
CA GLU A 123 38.41 12.52 14.56
C GLU A 123 38.27 13.99 14.14
N GLY A 124 37.18 14.31 13.44
CA GLY A 124 36.85 15.66 12.98
C GLY A 124 37.54 16.13 11.69
N TYR A 125 38.37 15.31 11.04
CA TYR A 125 38.92 15.64 9.72
C TYR A 125 39.30 14.40 8.88
N VAL A 126 39.35 14.60 7.57
CA VAL A 126 39.86 13.62 6.61
C VAL A 126 41.02 14.24 5.83
N HIS A 127 42.11 13.48 5.70
CA HIS A 127 43.28 13.83 4.90
C HIS A 127 43.43 12.83 3.75
N ILE A 128 43.27 13.30 2.53
CA ILE A 128 43.32 12.49 1.31
C ILE A 128 44.60 12.83 0.59
N LYS A 129 45.42 11.83 0.27
CA LYS A 129 46.68 12.01 -0.43
C LYS A 129 46.88 10.94 -1.48
N GLY A 130 47.13 11.35 -2.72
CA GLY A 130 47.25 10.43 -3.83
C GLY A 130 47.48 11.12 -5.17
N GLU A 131 47.04 10.46 -6.22
CA GLU A 131 47.13 10.93 -7.59
C GLU A 131 45.89 10.51 -8.39
N LEU A 132 45.49 11.33 -9.37
CA LEU A 132 44.51 10.96 -10.38
C LEU A 132 45.23 10.34 -11.57
N LYS A 133 44.86 9.12 -11.94
CA LYS A 133 45.44 8.39 -13.07
C LYS A 133 44.41 8.07 -14.12
N SER A 134 44.81 8.09 -15.39
CA SER A 134 43.95 7.72 -16.52
C SER A 134 43.48 6.28 -16.40
N GLU A 135 42.19 6.02 -16.63
CA GLU A 135 41.65 4.65 -16.69
C GLU A 135 42.13 3.87 -17.92
N PHE A 136 42.56 4.57 -18.97
CA PHE A 136 42.83 3.97 -20.29
C PHE A 136 44.31 3.81 -20.60
N ASP A 137 45.20 4.49 -19.87
CA ASP A 137 46.64 4.46 -20.12
C ASP A 137 47.44 4.59 -18.82
N GLU A 138 47.86 3.43 -18.28
CA GLU A 138 48.61 3.35 -17.02
C GLU A 138 50.01 3.98 -17.10
N LYS A 139 50.53 4.24 -18.31
CA LYS A 139 51.87 4.82 -18.52
C LYS A 139 51.86 6.34 -18.40
N LYS A 140 50.68 6.97 -18.41
CA LYS A 140 50.56 8.42 -18.20
C LYS A 140 50.92 8.80 -16.77
N PRO A 141 51.67 9.89 -16.56
CA PRO A 141 51.96 10.38 -15.22
C PRO A 141 50.65 10.77 -14.51
N GLY A 142 50.50 10.36 -13.25
CA GLY A 142 49.37 10.73 -12.42
C GLY A 142 49.44 12.20 -11.98
N ILE A 143 48.29 12.81 -11.74
CA ILE A 143 48.19 14.19 -11.24
C ILE A 143 48.10 14.15 -9.72
N PRO A 144 49.08 14.70 -8.98
CA PRO A 144 49.06 14.67 -7.52
C PRO A 144 47.85 15.41 -6.94
N ILE A 145 47.17 14.80 -5.98
CA ILE A 145 46.06 15.38 -5.23
C ILE A 145 46.34 15.28 -3.72
N GLU A 146 46.12 16.38 -3.01
CA GLU A 146 46.15 16.40 -1.55
C GLU A 146 45.02 17.25 -0.99
N VAL A 147 44.14 16.68 -0.18
CA VAL A 147 42.98 17.36 0.39
C VAL A 147 42.94 17.20 1.89
N LEU A 148 42.72 18.28 2.62
CA LEU A 148 42.42 18.27 4.05
C LEU A 148 41.07 18.93 4.29
N LYS A 149 40.10 18.17 4.78
CA LYS A 149 38.72 18.64 5.02
C LYS A 149 38.24 18.28 6.42
N CYS A 150 37.71 19.26 7.15
CA CYS A 150 37.16 19.09 8.49
C CYS A 150 35.66 18.72 8.44
N PHE A 151 35.18 18.04 9.48
CA PHE A 151 33.76 17.69 9.65
C PHE A 151 33.39 17.52 11.11
N ASP A 152 32.09 17.50 11.40
CA ASP A 152 31.55 17.22 12.74
C ASP A 152 31.47 15.69 12.96
N PRO A 153 32.28 15.12 13.87
CA PRO A 153 32.32 13.67 14.08
C PRO A 153 31.00 13.16 14.70
N LYS A 154 30.50 12.04 14.18
CA LYS A 154 29.33 11.29 14.72
C LYS A 154 29.67 9.82 14.96
N PRO A 155 28.95 9.09 15.81
CA PRO A 155 29.22 7.66 15.99
C PRO A 155 29.11 6.89 14.66
N LEU A 156 30.17 6.16 14.29
CA LEU A 156 30.15 5.16 13.22
C LEU A 156 29.43 3.92 13.75
N LEU A 157 28.45 3.41 13.00
CA LEU A 157 27.62 2.28 13.43
C LEU A 157 28.09 0.99 12.73
N PRO A 158 28.02 -0.16 13.41
CA PRO A 158 28.32 -1.45 12.80
C PRO A 158 27.32 -1.77 11.69
N LYS A 159 27.82 -2.41 10.63
CA LYS A 159 27.02 -2.86 9.50
C LYS A 159 25.91 -3.78 10.02
N ARG A 160 24.66 -3.40 9.75
CA ARG A 160 23.47 -4.22 10.03
C ARG A 160 23.42 -5.38 9.02
N LYS A 161 24.33 -6.34 9.19
CA LYS A 161 24.36 -7.60 8.45
C LYS A 161 23.40 -8.58 9.12
N GLN A 162 22.68 -9.35 8.33
CA GLN A 162 21.92 -10.51 8.82
C GLN A 162 22.88 -11.68 9.01
N TYR A 163 22.94 -12.22 10.21
CA TYR A 163 23.77 -13.36 10.57
C TYR A 163 22.94 -14.64 10.65
N THR A 164 23.52 -15.78 10.25
CA THR A 164 23.03 -17.08 10.76
C THR A 164 23.52 -17.29 12.19
N LEU A 165 22.88 -18.19 12.94
CA LEU A 165 23.36 -18.54 14.29
C LEU A 165 24.82 -19.04 14.27
N GLU A 166 25.20 -19.81 13.26
CA GLU A 166 26.58 -20.29 13.10
C GLU A 166 27.57 -19.14 12.89
N GLN A 167 27.23 -18.18 12.02
CA GLN A 167 28.09 -17.02 11.77
C GLN A 167 28.21 -16.10 12.99
N ALA A 168 27.12 -15.91 13.74
CA ALA A 168 27.09 -15.04 14.90
C ALA A 168 27.95 -15.53 16.07
N ARG A 169 28.31 -16.84 16.10
CA ARG A 169 29.17 -17.42 17.14
C ARG A 169 30.61 -16.94 17.07
N ASP A 170 31.08 -16.56 15.89
CA ASP A 170 32.44 -16.08 15.66
C ASP A 170 32.56 -14.56 15.76
N GLU A 171 31.45 -13.87 15.99
CA GLU A 171 31.35 -12.41 16.05
C GLU A 171 31.26 -11.92 17.50
N ASN A 172 31.61 -10.65 17.73
CA ASN A 172 31.35 -10.00 19.01
C ASN A 172 29.83 -9.94 19.25
N PRO A 173 29.29 -10.48 20.36
CA PRO A 173 27.85 -10.53 20.56
C PRO A 173 27.16 -9.15 20.60
N LEU A 174 27.90 -8.09 20.93
CA LEU A 174 27.38 -6.72 20.94
C LEU A 174 27.29 -6.10 19.53
N ASP A 175 27.91 -6.74 18.53
CA ASP A 175 27.90 -6.30 17.13
C ASP A 175 26.86 -7.06 16.28
N VAL A 176 26.13 -8.01 16.88
CA VAL A 176 25.07 -8.79 16.23
C VAL A 176 23.71 -8.13 16.45
N TYR A 177 23.19 -7.48 15.40
CA TYR A 177 21.91 -6.76 15.43
C TYR A 177 20.77 -7.50 14.70
N SER A 178 21.09 -8.47 13.84
CA SER A 178 20.10 -9.19 13.06
C SER A 178 20.48 -10.65 12.92
N LEU A 179 19.58 -11.54 13.34
CA LEU A 179 19.81 -12.98 13.40
C LEU A 179 18.69 -13.73 12.67
N SER A 180 19.07 -14.68 11.82
CA SER A 180 18.17 -15.59 11.11
C SER A 180 18.54 -17.05 11.38
N ILE A 181 17.56 -17.83 11.81
CA ILE A 181 17.73 -19.22 12.22
C ILE A 181 16.82 -20.09 11.36
N GLY A 182 17.37 -20.57 10.24
CA GLY A 182 16.59 -21.24 9.20
C GLY A 182 16.56 -22.77 9.26
N LYS A 183 17.70 -23.42 9.52
CA LYS A 183 17.86 -24.88 9.42
C LYS A 183 18.22 -25.46 10.77
N GLY A 184 17.24 -26.07 11.45
CA GLY A 184 17.49 -26.80 12.69
C GLY A 184 16.20 -27.35 13.30
N VAL A 185 16.29 -28.53 13.90
CA VAL A 185 15.26 -29.05 14.81
C VAL A 185 15.71 -28.67 16.22
N PHE A 186 15.14 -27.59 16.75
CA PHE A 186 15.43 -27.17 18.12
C PHE A 186 14.40 -27.78 19.07
N THR A 187 14.83 -28.66 19.96
CA THR A 187 13.95 -29.20 21.02
C THR A 187 13.80 -28.26 22.22
N LYS A 188 14.67 -27.25 22.30
CA LYS A 188 14.65 -26.18 23.30
C LYS A 188 15.04 -24.87 22.64
N PHE A 189 14.62 -23.76 23.23
CA PHE A 189 15.06 -22.44 22.79
C PHE A 189 16.61 -22.36 22.84
N PRO A 190 17.27 -21.91 21.76
CA PRO A 190 18.73 -21.77 21.74
C PRO A 190 19.18 -20.58 22.61
N GLU A 191 19.53 -20.85 23.87
CA GLU A 191 19.93 -19.83 24.85
C GLU A 191 21.14 -18.97 24.42
N GLU A 192 21.94 -19.42 23.45
CA GLU A 192 23.02 -18.64 22.84
C GLU A 192 22.55 -17.28 22.30
N ILE A 193 21.28 -17.18 21.85
CA ILE A 193 20.69 -15.92 21.38
C ILE A 193 20.71 -14.84 22.47
N LEU A 194 20.61 -15.24 23.74
CA LEU A 194 20.51 -14.32 24.87
C LEU A 194 21.78 -13.49 25.11
N ALA A 195 22.89 -13.88 24.47
CA ALA A 195 24.15 -13.14 24.50
C ALA A 195 24.13 -11.89 23.59
N PHE A 196 23.30 -11.87 22.55
CA PHE A 196 23.23 -10.78 21.56
C PHE A 196 22.38 -9.61 22.08
N LYS A 197 22.90 -8.83 23.04
CA LYS A 197 22.12 -7.80 23.76
C LYS A 197 21.64 -6.63 22.91
N ASN A 198 22.27 -6.40 21.74
CA ASN A 198 21.90 -5.36 20.79
C ASN A 198 21.04 -5.90 19.63
N LEU A 199 20.48 -7.10 19.76
CA LEU A 199 19.68 -7.72 18.72
C LEU A 199 18.41 -6.89 18.45
N GLU A 200 18.27 -6.43 17.22
CA GLU A 200 17.13 -5.65 16.72
C GLU A 200 16.13 -6.53 15.97
N ASN A 201 16.61 -7.54 15.23
CA ASN A 201 15.79 -8.38 14.36
C ASN A 201 16.07 -9.86 14.63
N LEU A 202 15.02 -10.63 14.89
CA LEU A 202 15.13 -12.07 15.10
C LEU A 202 14.13 -12.83 14.24
N TRP A 203 14.66 -13.69 13.37
CA TRP A 203 13.89 -14.64 12.58
C TRP A 203 14.23 -16.06 13.03
N ILE A 204 13.22 -16.82 13.46
CA ILE A 204 13.32 -18.24 13.79
C ILE A 204 12.32 -18.98 12.91
N GLY A 205 12.79 -19.85 12.02
CA GLY A 205 11.90 -20.68 11.22
C GLY A 205 12.47 -21.15 9.89
N GLY A 206 11.95 -22.27 9.40
CA GLY A 206 12.30 -22.87 8.11
C GLY A 206 11.46 -24.13 7.86
N GLN A 207 11.87 -24.96 6.91
CA GLN A 207 11.15 -26.19 6.52
C GLN A 207 11.15 -27.29 7.62
N ALA A 208 11.85 -27.08 8.73
CA ALA A 208 11.91 -28.01 9.86
C ALA A 208 11.21 -27.41 11.09
N GLN A 209 10.38 -28.22 11.76
CA GLN A 209 9.64 -27.81 12.96
C GLN A 209 10.59 -27.61 14.15
N SER A 210 10.50 -26.47 14.82
CA SER A 210 11.18 -26.21 16.09
C SER A 210 10.26 -26.58 17.24
N SER A 211 10.60 -27.55 18.08
CA SER A 211 9.68 -28.12 19.06
C SER A 211 9.81 -27.51 20.46
N PHE A 212 10.17 -26.22 20.59
CA PHE A 212 10.16 -25.54 21.88
C PHE A 212 8.80 -24.87 22.11
N SER A 213 8.23 -25.07 23.31
CA SER A 213 6.87 -24.61 23.63
C SER A 213 6.81 -23.22 24.26
N THR A 214 7.92 -22.68 24.74
CA THR A 214 7.96 -21.36 25.37
C THR A 214 9.26 -20.62 25.06
N LEU A 215 9.19 -19.28 25.09
CA LEU A 215 10.37 -18.42 25.15
C LEU A 215 10.78 -18.25 26.62
N PRO A 216 12.07 -18.42 26.98
CA PRO A 216 12.50 -18.26 28.36
C PRO A 216 12.36 -16.81 28.80
N ASP A 217 12.12 -16.57 30.10
CA ASP A 217 11.94 -15.21 30.63
C ASP A 217 13.10 -14.24 30.30
N SER A 218 14.32 -14.76 30.21
CA SER A 218 15.53 -14.02 29.83
C SER A 218 15.50 -13.52 28.38
N PHE A 219 14.67 -14.08 27.52
CA PHE A 219 14.43 -13.59 26.16
C PHE A 219 13.92 -12.15 26.16
N PHE A 220 13.02 -11.83 27.09
CA PHE A 220 12.40 -10.52 27.19
C PHE A 220 13.35 -9.43 27.72
N GLU A 221 14.59 -9.80 28.08
CA GLU A 221 15.66 -8.85 28.39
C GLU A 221 16.37 -8.29 27.14
N LEU A 222 16.07 -8.80 25.94
CA LEU A 222 16.58 -8.30 24.65
C LEU A 222 15.83 -7.03 24.22
N LYS A 223 16.00 -5.94 24.98
CA LYS A 223 15.21 -4.70 24.89
C LYS A 223 15.35 -3.92 23.58
N GLU A 224 16.33 -4.27 22.75
CA GLU A 224 16.59 -3.63 21.47
C GLU A 224 15.80 -4.25 20.30
N LEU A 225 15.02 -5.32 20.54
CA LEU A 225 14.21 -5.97 19.52
C LEU A 225 13.13 -5.04 18.94
N HIS A 226 13.13 -4.93 17.61
CA HIS A 226 12.13 -4.22 16.80
C HIS A 226 11.24 -5.23 16.04
N THR A 227 11.83 -6.31 15.54
CA THR A 227 11.10 -7.34 14.78
C THR A 227 11.39 -8.73 15.34
N ILE A 228 10.31 -9.45 15.66
CA ILE A 228 10.37 -10.87 16.02
C ILE A 228 9.47 -11.63 15.06
N GLN A 229 10.03 -12.63 14.39
CA GLN A 229 9.26 -13.57 13.59
C GLN A 229 9.64 -15.00 13.93
N ILE A 230 8.63 -15.79 14.31
CA ILE A 230 8.76 -17.20 14.65
C ILE A 230 7.78 -17.99 13.78
N TYR A 231 8.26 -19.00 13.08
CA TYR A 231 7.46 -19.85 12.20
C TYR A 231 7.64 -21.33 12.57
N SER A 232 6.55 -22.09 12.50
CA SER A 232 6.55 -23.55 12.65
C SER A 232 7.19 -24.01 13.95
N SER A 233 6.73 -23.45 15.07
CA SER A 233 7.19 -23.74 16.42
C SER A 233 6.10 -24.38 17.28
N ASP A 234 6.44 -25.10 18.33
CA ASP A 234 5.44 -25.65 19.26
C ASP A 234 4.99 -24.66 20.35
N ILE A 235 5.21 -23.35 20.15
CA ILE A 235 4.86 -22.31 21.13
C ILE A 235 3.36 -22.31 21.40
N ASP A 236 2.97 -22.48 22.67
CA ASP A 236 1.57 -22.50 23.12
C ASP A 236 1.17 -21.30 23.99
N GLU A 237 2.16 -20.57 24.54
CA GLU A 237 1.95 -19.34 25.31
C GLU A 237 3.01 -18.25 25.02
N ILE A 238 2.59 -17.00 25.20
CA ILE A 238 3.49 -15.83 25.27
C ILE A 238 3.50 -15.33 26.72
N SER A 239 4.68 -15.20 27.32
CA SER A 239 4.84 -14.70 28.69
C SER A 239 4.33 -13.27 28.84
N GLU A 240 3.79 -12.93 30.02
CA GLU A 240 3.38 -11.56 30.35
C GLU A 240 4.53 -10.54 30.24
N LYS A 241 5.79 -11.00 30.29
CA LYS A 241 7.00 -10.18 30.12
C LYS A 241 7.21 -9.64 28.71
N ILE A 242 6.35 -9.98 27.74
CA ILE A 242 6.38 -9.40 26.39
C ILE A 242 6.36 -7.86 26.43
N ASP A 243 5.73 -7.27 27.45
CA ASP A 243 5.69 -5.82 27.65
C ASP A 243 7.06 -5.17 27.95
N GLN A 244 8.11 -5.95 28.21
CA GLN A 244 9.47 -5.42 28.38
C GLN A 244 10.10 -4.99 27.04
N LEU A 245 9.60 -5.51 25.93
CA LEU A 245 10.11 -5.23 24.58
C LEU A 245 9.53 -3.94 24.00
N GLN A 246 9.71 -2.82 24.70
CA GLN A 246 9.10 -1.52 24.36
C GLN A 246 9.52 -0.93 23.00
N LYS A 247 10.54 -1.50 22.35
CA LYS A 247 10.97 -1.14 20.99
C LYS A 247 10.34 -2.01 19.89
N LEU A 248 9.57 -3.03 20.25
CA LEU A 248 8.98 -3.96 19.30
C LEU A 248 7.94 -3.26 18.42
N GLU A 249 8.14 -3.36 17.11
CA GLU A 249 7.33 -2.76 16.04
C GLU A 249 6.55 -3.83 15.27
N GLU A 250 7.10 -5.04 15.17
CA GLU A 250 6.50 -6.17 14.46
C GLU A 250 6.64 -7.48 15.26
N LEU A 251 5.53 -8.20 15.43
CA LEU A 251 5.50 -9.52 16.08
C LEU A 251 4.73 -10.52 15.21
N THR A 252 5.43 -11.53 14.72
CA THR A 252 4.85 -12.64 13.97
C THR A 252 5.14 -13.96 14.69
N ILE A 253 4.10 -14.73 15.02
CA ILE A 253 4.22 -16.13 15.46
C ILE A 253 3.21 -16.94 14.67
N ARG A 254 3.66 -17.69 13.67
CA ARG A 254 2.81 -18.41 12.72
C ARG A 254 2.98 -19.92 12.81
N SER A 255 1.89 -20.65 12.60
CA SER A 255 1.88 -22.12 12.58
C SER A 255 2.45 -22.70 13.88
N ALA A 256 1.93 -22.21 15.01
CA ALA A 256 2.23 -22.68 16.35
C ALA A 256 0.94 -23.16 17.06
N TYR A 257 0.98 -23.28 18.39
CA TYR A 257 -0.15 -23.76 19.20
C TYR A 257 -0.71 -22.68 20.13
N LEU A 258 -0.49 -21.39 19.83
CA LEU A 258 -0.93 -20.30 20.68
C LEU A 258 -2.45 -20.36 20.88
N ARG A 259 -2.88 -20.41 22.14
CA ARG A 259 -4.31 -20.48 22.51
C ARG A 259 -4.84 -19.19 23.11
N LEU A 260 -4.02 -18.48 23.87
CA LEU A 260 -4.33 -17.22 24.52
C LEU A 260 -3.14 -16.26 24.39
N LEU A 261 -3.43 -14.97 24.42
CA LEU A 261 -2.42 -13.91 24.47
C LEU A 261 -2.47 -13.22 25.83
N PRO A 262 -1.33 -12.81 26.41
CA PRO A 262 -1.33 -12.05 27.65
C PRO A 262 -1.89 -10.64 27.42
N ASP A 263 -2.65 -10.11 28.38
CA ASP A 263 -3.18 -8.74 28.30
C ASP A 263 -2.05 -7.68 28.16
N THR A 264 -0.85 -7.99 28.68
CA THR A 264 0.32 -7.12 28.65
C THR A 264 0.87 -6.87 27.24
N ILE A 265 0.51 -7.68 26.23
CA ILE A 265 0.85 -7.36 24.82
C ILE A 265 0.31 -5.99 24.40
N CYS A 266 -0.81 -5.54 25.00
CA CYS A 266 -1.42 -4.24 24.74
C CYS A 266 -0.58 -3.06 25.27
N ASN A 267 0.45 -3.32 26.10
CA ASN A 267 1.34 -2.28 26.63
C ASN A 267 2.48 -1.90 25.68
N LEU A 268 2.58 -2.59 24.53
CA LEU A 268 3.61 -2.31 23.53
C LEU A 268 3.24 -1.10 22.67
N SER A 269 3.77 0.06 23.07
CA SER A 269 3.41 1.35 22.48
C SER A 269 3.84 1.55 21.01
N LYS A 270 4.83 0.78 20.53
CA LYS A 270 5.33 0.85 19.15
C LYS A 270 4.85 -0.28 18.24
N LEU A 271 4.20 -1.30 18.79
CA LEU A 271 3.82 -2.47 18.02
C LEU A 271 2.75 -2.08 17.01
N SER A 272 3.10 -2.21 15.73
CA SER A 272 2.30 -1.73 14.60
C SER A 272 1.75 -2.86 13.74
N LEU A 273 2.39 -4.02 13.77
CA LEU A 273 1.98 -5.23 13.06
C LEU A 273 2.02 -6.42 14.01
N ILE A 274 0.90 -7.14 14.07
CA ILE A 274 0.78 -8.44 14.74
C ILE A 274 0.32 -9.47 13.71
N SER A 275 1.04 -10.58 13.60
CA SER A 275 0.56 -11.77 12.89
C SER A 275 0.62 -13.02 13.77
N PHE A 276 -0.54 -13.62 14.02
CA PHE A 276 -0.70 -14.89 14.72
C PHE A 276 -1.43 -15.92 13.85
N GLU A 277 -1.03 -15.99 12.58
CA GLU A 277 -1.65 -16.88 11.60
C GLU A 277 -1.47 -18.37 11.94
N TYR A 278 -2.50 -19.18 11.67
CA TYR A 278 -2.50 -20.63 11.83
C TYR A 278 -2.10 -21.06 13.26
N ASN A 279 -2.79 -20.52 14.26
CA ASN A 279 -2.64 -20.91 15.67
C ASN A 279 -3.95 -21.52 16.19
N GLN A 280 -4.19 -21.50 17.50
CA GLN A 280 -5.40 -22.03 18.15
C GLN A 280 -6.06 -20.97 19.05
N LEU A 281 -5.91 -19.68 18.70
CA LEU A 281 -6.44 -18.58 19.48
C LEU A 281 -7.97 -18.67 19.56
N ILE A 282 -8.50 -18.57 20.78
CA ILE A 282 -9.94 -18.61 21.03
C ILE A 282 -10.54 -17.25 21.42
N ASP A 283 -9.67 -16.29 21.76
CA ASP A 283 -10.01 -14.93 22.19
C ASP A 283 -8.82 -13.99 21.91
N LEU A 284 -9.07 -12.68 21.94
CA LEU A 284 -8.05 -11.63 21.90
C LEU A 284 -8.11 -10.78 23.18
N PRO A 285 -6.99 -10.19 23.61
CA PRO A 285 -6.98 -9.24 24.73
C PRO A 285 -8.02 -8.13 24.51
N LYS A 286 -8.76 -7.81 25.57
CA LYS A 286 -9.88 -6.84 25.50
C LYS A 286 -9.48 -5.45 24.98
N ASN A 287 -8.20 -5.09 25.11
CA ASN A 287 -7.65 -3.78 24.76
C ASN A 287 -6.81 -3.79 23.48
N ILE A 288 -6.79 -4.90 22.72
CA ILE A 288 -5.94 -5.02 21.52
C ILE A 288 -6.21 -3.90 20.50
N GLY A 289 -7.48 -3.52 20.31
CA GLY A 289 -7.87 -2.42 19.44
C GLY A 289 -7.73 -1.01 20.04
N LEU A 290 -7.10 -0.88 21.22
CA LEU A 290 -6.75 0.42 21.82
C LEU A 290 -5.24 0.65 21.84
N MET A 291 -4.47 -0.25 21.24
CA MET A 291 -3.02 -0.10 21.11
C MET A 291 -2.72 1.12 20.21
N PRO A 292 -1.84 2.05 20.65
CA PRO A 292 -1.70 3.35 20.03
C PRO A 292 -1.08 3.32 18.62
N SER A 293 -0.28 2.29 18.32
CA SER A 293 0.44 2.16 17.05
C SER A 293 -0.03 0.98 16.20
N LEU A 294 -0.95 0.15 16.69
CA LEU A 294 -1.36 -1.08 16.01
C LEU A 294 -2.18 -0.73 14.76
N LYS A 295 -1.62 -1.04 13.60
CA LYS A 295 -2.24 -0.78 12.29
C LYS A 295 -2.72 -2.06 11.63
N GLU A 296 -1.98 -3.15 11.83
CA GLU A 296 -2.27 -4.43 11.19
C GLU A 296 -2.35 -5.56 12.21
N LEU A 297 -3.45 -6.32 12.15
CA LEU A 297 -3.66 -7.52 12.95
C LEU A 297 -4.08 -8.66 12.01
N ASN A 298 -3.24 -9.69 11.89
CA ASN A 298 -3.57 -10.90 11.14
C ASN A 298 -3.70 -12.10 12.09
N VAL A 299 -4.89 -12.69 12.11
CA VAL A 299 -5.25 -13.82 12.97
C VAL A 299 -6.00 -14.90 12.18
N ILE A 300 -5.75 -15.00 10.87
CA ILE A 300 -6.24 -16.09 10.01
C ILE A 300 -5.80 -17.46 10.56
N GLY A 301 -6.60 -18.50 10.39
CA GLY A 301 -6.36 -19.86 10.86
C GLY A 301 -6.41 -19.98 12.38
N ASN A 302 -7.43 -19.41 13.03
CA ASN A 302 -7.64 -19.53 14.49
C ASN A 302 -9.07 -20.04 14.80
N GLU A 303 -9.46 -20.11 16.08
CA GLU A 303 -10.73 -20.72 16.55
C GLU A 303 -11.50 -19.77 17.48
N PHE A 304 -11.71 -18.53 17.04
CA PHE A 304 -12.35 -17.49 17.85
C PHE A 304 -13.81 -17.80 18.15
N LYS A 305 -14.19 -17.58 19.41
CA LYS A 305 -15.60 -17.66 19.86
C LYS A 305 -16.25 -16.30 20.09
N LYS A 306 -15.42 -15.26 20.18
CA LYS A 306 -15.80 -13.86 20.38
C LYS A 306 -14.64 -12.98 19.93
N LEU A 307 -14.94 -11.73 19.61
CA LEU A 307 -13.96 -10.72 19.24
C LEU A 307 -14.18 -9.45 20.07
N PRO A 308 -13.11 -8.70 20.43
CA PRO A 308 -13.27 -7.49 21.22
C PRO A 308 -13.83 -6.33 20.37
N LYS A 309 -14.74 -5.53 20.96
CA LYS A 309 -15.47 -4.46 20.24
C LYS A 309 -14.61 -3.32 19.68
N ASN A 310 -13.35 -3.25 20.08
CA ASN A 310 -12.40 -2.25 19.63
C ASN A 310 -11.59 -2.70 18.40
N LEU A 311 -11.79 -3.90 17.86
CA LEU A 311 -11.09 -4.32 16.63
C LEU A 311 -11.33 -3.36 15.46
N THR A 312 -12.51 -2.74 15.37
CA THR A 312 -12.85 -1.73 14.38
C THR A 312 -11.99 -0.45 14.45
N ASN A 313 -11.16 -0.29 15.48
CA ASN A 313 -10.20 0.81 15.57
C ASN A 313 -8.86 0.48 14.87
N ILE A 314 -8.59 -0.78 14.55
CA ILE A 314 -7.38 -1.22 13.87
C ILE A 314 -7.61 -1.05 12.36
N TYR A 315 -6.66 -0.43 11.67
CA TYR A 315 -6.80 -0.08 10.25
C TYR A 315 -7.01 -1.31 9.35
N ASN A 316 -6.26 -2.39 9.61
CA ASN A 316 -6.28 -3.60 8.79
C ASN A 316 -6.37 -4.84 9.69
N VAL A 317 -7.55 -5.46 9.74
CA VAL A 317 -7.79 -6.72 10.49
C VAL A 317 -8.04 -7.85 9.50
N LYS A 318 -7.21 -8.89 9.55
CA LYS A 318 -7.36 -10.12 8.77
C LYS A 318 -7.78 -11.25 9.70
N ILE A 319 -8.95 -11.81 9.45
CA ILE A 319 -9.53 -12.93 10.21
C ILE A 319 -10.16 -13.91 9.23
N ASP A 320 -10.27 -15.18 9.62
CA ASP A 320 -10.96 -16.17 8.79
C ASP A 320 -12.41 -15.79 8.51
N ARG A 321 -12.86 -16.06 7.29
CA ARG A 321 -14.25 -15.91 6.83
C ARG A 321 -15.27 -16.54 7.79
N LYS A 322 -14.94 -17.69 8.39
CA LYS A 322 -15.81 -18.39 9.36
C LYS A 322 -16.15 -17.55 10.61
N HIS A 323 -15.41 -16.47 10.87
CA HIS A 323 -15.64 -15.57 12.00
C HIS A 323 -16.29 -14.23 11.61
N ILE A 324 -16.72 -14.02 10.37
CA ILE A 324 -17.35 -12.76 9.93
C ILE A 324 -18.54 -12.37 10.81
N LYS A 325 -19.37 -13.35 11.24
CA LYS A 325 -20.49 -13.11 12.18
C LYS A 325 -20.05 -12.45 13.48
N LEU A 326 -18.88 -12.81 14.01
CA LEU A 326 -18.34 -12.20 15.22
C LEU A 326 -17.92 -10.74 15.00
N TYR A 327 -17.59 -10.36 13.76
CA TYR A 327 -17.27 -8.98 13.39
C TYR A 327 -18.54 -8.14 13.18
N GLN A 328 -19.59 -8.75 12.62
CA GLN A 328 -20.93 -8.13 12.54
C GLN A 328 -21.44 -7.75 13.94
N GLU A 329 -21.27 -8.63 14.94
CA GLU A 329 -21.62 -8.36 16.34
C GLU A 329 -20.89 -7.17 16.98
N ILE A 330 -19.72 -6.78 16.45
CA ILE A 330 -18.99 -5.59 16.93
C ILE A 330 -19.68 -4.30 16.47
N GLY A 331 -20.43 -4.35 15.36
CA GLY A 331 -21.12 -3.24 14.73
C GLY A 331 -20.18 -2.27 14.01
N TYR A 332 -20.72 -1.56 13.02
CA TYR A 332 -20.01 -0.50 12.32
C TYR A 332 -19.87 0.76 13.19
N LYS A 333 -18.70 1.43 13.12
CA LYS A 333 -18.48 2.72 13.79
C LYS A 333 -18.46 3.86 12.77
N SER A 334 -19.54 4.63 12.80
CA SER A 334 -19.70 5.89 12.06
C SER A 334 -19.52 7.09 13.00
N ASP A 335 -19.01 8.20 12.47
CA ASP A 335 -19.02 9.50 13.15
C ASP A 335 -20.41 10.18 13.10
N ASN A 336 -21.35 9.63 12.32
CA ASN A 336 -22.74 10.08 12.29
C ASN A 336 -23.51 9.52 13.50
N PRO A 337 -24.00 10.38 14.42
CA PRO A 337 -24.73 9.93 15.60
C PRO A 337 -26.22 9.65 15.32
N LEU A 338 -26.72 9.98 14.13
CA LEU A 338 -28.14 9.90 13.80
C LEU A 338 -28.52 8.53 13.24
N GLU A 339 -29.77 8.14 13.47
CA GLU A 339 -30.39 7.00 12.80
C GLU A 339 -30.60 7.29 11.31
N ILE A 340 -30.57 6.24 10.50
CA ILE A 340 -30.79 6.30 9.06
C ILE A 340 -32.25 6.01 8.77
N ASP A 341 -32.81 6.82 7.88
CA ASP A 341 -34.13 6.55 7.31
C ASP A 341 -33.99 5.47 6.23
N GLU A 342 -34.17 4.21 6.63
CA GLU A 342 -34.05 3.03 5.77
C GLU A 342 -35.04 3.06 4.59
N ILE A 343 -36.16 3.79 4.71
CA ILE A 343 -37.15 3.91 3.64
C ILE A 343 -36.52 4.57 2.39
N LEU A 344 -35.51 5.42 2.55
CA LEU A 344 -34.83 6.06 1.42
C LEU A 344 -34.09 5.07 0.52
N TYR A 345 -33.81 3.87 1.02
CA TYR A 345 -33.05 2.86 0.29
C TYR A 345 -33.94 1.69 -0.20
N ASP A 346 -35.16 1.59 0.30
CA ASP A 346 -36.07 0.47 0.05
C ASP A 346 -37.02 0.79 -1.11
N LEU A 347 -37.37 -0.22 -1.92
CA LEU A 347 -38.32 -0.09 -3.03
C LEU A 347 -39.72 0.38 -2.57
N SER A 348 -40.06 0.28 -1.28
CA SER A 348 -41.28 0.80 -0.67
C SER A 348 -41.44 2.32 -0.79
N GLN A 349 -40.36 3.07 -1.01
CA GLN A 349 -40.42 4.48 -1.39
C GLN A 349 -41.10 4.69 -2.76
N TYR A 350 -41.14 3.65 -3.58
CA TYR A 350 -41.60 3.65 -4.97
C TYR A 350 -42.78 2.67 -5.15
N PRO A 351 -43.97 3.00 -4.61
CA PRO A 351 -45.09 2.06 -4.53
C PRO A 351 -45.62 1.59 -5.89
N GLU A 352 -45.51 2.40 -6.94
CA GLU A 352 -45.94 2.03 -8.29
C GLU A 352 -45.00 0.95 -8.88
N GLN A 353 -43.69 1.17 -8.77
CA GLN A 353 -42.64 0.24 -9.19
C GLN A 353 -42.72 -1.06 -8.41
N LYS A 354 -42.89 -0.96 -7.07
CA LYS A 354 -43.09 -2.13 -6.20
C LYS A 354 -44.31 -2.95 -6.61
N ALA A 355 -45.44 -2.29 -6.90
CA ALA A 355 -46.65 -2.95 -7.34
C ALA A 355 -46.52 -3.61 -8.72
N GLU A 356 -45.73 -3.02 -9.63
CA GLU A 356 -45.48 -3.64 -10.94
C GLU A 356 -44.56 -4.86 -10.82
N LEU A 357 -43.48 -4.77 -10.03
CA LEU A 357 -42.64 -5.93 -9.71
C LEU A 357 -43.46 -7.06 -9.09
N GLU A 358 -44.34 -6.75 -8.14
CA GLU A 358 -45.24 -7.75 -7.55
C GLU A 358 -46.10 -8.44 -8.62
N LYS A 359 -46.65 -7.71 -9.60
CA LYS A 359 -47.40 -8.34 -10.69
C LYS A 359 -46.53 -9.24 -11.56
N LEU A 360 -45.29 -8.85 -11.84
CA LEU A 360 -44.35 -9.66 -12.63
C LEU A 360 -43.99 -10.95 -11.89
N ILE A 361 -43.64 -10.86 -10.59
CA ILE A 361 -43.38 -12.04 -9.74
C ILE A 361 -44.59 -12.99 -9.77
N LEU A 362 -45.81 -12.47 -9.64
CA LEU A 362 -47.02 -13.31 -9.61
C LEU A 362 -47.34 -13.99 -10.95
N LYS A 363 -46.76 -13.54 -12.08
CA LYS A 363 -46.87 -14.21 -13.38
C LYS A 363 -45.98 -15.45 -13.47
N ILE A 364 -44.96 -15.57 -12.62
CA ILE A 364 -44.05 -16.71 -12.54
C ILE A 364 -44.50 -17.58 -11.35
N PRO A 365 -45.24 -18.69 -11.58
CA PRO A 365 -45.84 -19.48 -10.50
C PRO A 365 -44.87 -19.92 -9.40
N GLU A 366 -43.64 -20.22 -9.79
CA GLU A 366 -42.55 -20.73 -8.96
C GLU A 366 -42.06 -19.67 -7.96
N LEU A 367 -42.03 -18.39 -8.34
CA LEU A 367 -41.57 -17.31 -7.45
C LEU A 367 -42.63 -16.81 -6.46
N LYS A 368 -43.88 -17.30 -6.55
CA LYS A 368 -44.99 -16.78 -5.72
C LYS A 368 -44.75 -16.91 -4.22
N GLU A 369 -44.14 -18.00 -3.78
CA GLU A 369 -43.86 -18.22 -2.35
C GLU A 369 -42.70 -17.35 -1.84
N TYR A 370 -41.78 -16.96 -2.73
CA TYR A 370 -40.63 -16.11 -2.45
C TYR A 370 -40.89 -14.62 -2.68
N LYS A 371 -42.12 -14.25 -3.05
CA LYS A 371 -42.52 -12.87 -3.37
C LYS A 371 -42.02 -11.84 -2.36
N ASN A 372 -42.22 -12.08 -1.06
CA ASN A 372 -41.83 -11.10 -0.04
C ASN A 372 -40.30 -11.00 0.08
N LEU A 373 -39.57 -12.11 -0.03
CA LEU A 373 -38.10 -12.10 -0.06
C LEU A 373 -37.59 -11.26 -1.24
N ILE A 374 -38.15 -11.47 -2.44
CA ILE A 374 -37.76 -10.71 -3.63
C ILE A 374 -38.08 -9.23 -3.44
N LEU A 375 -39.31 -8.90 -3.02
CA LEU A 375 -39.74 -7.50 -2.83
C LEU A 375 -38.96 -6.75 -1.74
N ASP A 376 -38.56 -7.43 -0.67
CA ASP A 376 -37.85 -6.82 0.45
C ASP A 376 -36.36 -6.55 0.15
N TYR A 377 -35.77 -7.28 -0.79
CA TYR A 377 -34.36 -7.12 -1.20
C TYR A 377 -34.22 -6.59 -2.63
N SER A 378 -35.31 -6.17 -3.26
CA SER A 378 -35.27 -5.41 -4.51
C SER A 378 -35.09 -3.93 -4.21
N THR A 379 -34.32 -3.25 -5.04
CA THR A 379 -34.05 -1.81 -4.93
C THR A 379 -34.44 -1.10 -6.21
N LEU A 380 -34.63 0.21 -6.13
CA LEU A 380 -34.63 1.04 -7.33
C LEU A 380 -33.19 1.45 -7.63
N ALA A 381 -32.58 0.83 -8.63
CA ALA A 381 -31.22 1.16 -9.05
C ALA A 381 -31.23 2.28 -10.09
N THR A 382 -30.13 3.01 -10.17
CA THR A 382 -29.91 4.05 -11.18
C THR A 382 -28.80 3.61 -12.12
N TYR A 383 -29.14 3.36 -13.38
CA TYR A 383 -28.22 2.96 -14.44
C TYR A 383 -27.63 4.17 -15.15
N LEU A 384 -26.35 4.06 -15.48
CA LEU A 384 -25.59 5.05 -16.24
C LEU A 384 -25.65 4.68 -17.72
N VAL A 385 -26.43 5.44 -18.48
CA VAL A 385 -26.56 5.27 -19.93
C VAL A 385 -25.40 5.97 -20.61
N LEU A 386 -24.51 5.19 -21.23
CA LEU A 386 -23.32 5.67 -21.92
C LEU A 386 -23.69 6.40 -23.22
N ASN A 387 -23.26 7.66 -23.38
CA ASN A 387 -23.45 8.44 -24.59
C ASN A 387 -22.20 8.40 -25.48
N THR A 388 -22.04 7.32 -26.24
CA THR A 388 -20.86 7.07 -27.09
C THR A 388 -20.81 7.94 -28.36
N GLU A 389 -21.92 8.57 -28.75
CA GLU A 389 -21.96 9.47 -29.92
C GLU A 389 -21.44 10.89 -29.61
N GLN A 390 -21.35 11.25 -28.32
CA GLN A 390 -20.95 12.58 -27.90
C GLN A 390 -19.44 12.78 -28.01
N LYS A 391 -19.02 13.61 -28.97
CA LYS A 391 -17.60 13.87 -29.26
C LYS A 391 -16.89 14.80 -28.28
N GLU A 392 -17.61 15.80 -27.76
CA GLU A 392 -17.08 16.76 -26.79
C GLU A 392 -17.86 16.65 -25.47
N ILE A 393 -17.13 16.43 -24.38
CA ILE A 393 -17.71 16.27 -23.05
C ILE A 393 -17.49 17.56 -22.25
N PRO A 394 -18.55 18.32 -21.93
CA PRO A 394 -18.43 19.55 -21.15
C PRO A 394 -17.79 19.30 -19.78
N ILE A 395 -17.17 20.32 -19.20
CA ILE A 395 -16.63 20.24 -17.83
C ILE A 395 -17.78 20.20 -16.82
N GLY A 396 -17.67 19.30 -15.86
CA GLY A 396 -18.58 19.22 -14.71
C GLY A 396 -19.87 18.43 -14.96
N VAL A 397 -19.95 17.66 -16.05
CA VAL A 397 -21.03 16.69 -16.29
C VAL A 397 -20.65 15.32 -15.72
N SER A 398 -21.64 14.45 -15.51
CA SER A 398 -21.35 13.06 -15.17
C SER A 398 -20.69 12.34 -16.35
N LYS A 399 -19.62 11.58 -16.08
CA LYS A 399 -18.90 10.80 -17.10
C LYS A 399 -18.11 9.65 -16.48
N VAL A 400 -17.79 8.67 -17.31
CA VAL A 400 -16.82 7.61 -17.03
C VAL A 400 -15.57 7.81 -17.89
N GLY A 401 -14.41 7.38 -17.41
CA GLY A 401 -13.13 7.50 -18.12
C GLY A 401 -12.64 8.93 -18.37
N GLY A 402 -11.52 9.04 -19.08
CA GLY A 402 -10.75 10.26 -19.31
C GLY A 402 -10.22 10.91 -18.03
N GLY A 403 -9.80 12.17 -18.09
CA GLY A 403 -9.32 12.88 -16.90
C GLY A 403 -10.43 13.50 -16.06
N PRO A 404 -10.34 13.48 -14.71
CA PRO A 404 -11.35 14.08 -13.84
C PRO A 404 -11.43 15.60 -13.96
N ASP A 405 -12.64 16.15 -13.84
CA ASP A 405 -12.88 17.60 -13.73
C ASP A 405 -12.77 18.02 -12.26
N LEU A 406 -11.55 18.25 -11.77
CA LEU A 406 -11.28 18.55 -10.36
C LEU A 406 -11.44 20.04 -10.04
N PRO A 407 -11.82 20.42 -8.81
CA PRO A 407 -11.67 21.80 -8.35
C PRO A 407 -10.24 22.29 -8.60
N LYS A 408 -10.07 23.54 -9.01
CA LYS A 408 -8.78 24.11 -9.41
C LYS A 408 -7.64 23.92 -8.38
N ASP A 409 -7.98 23.93 -7.09
CA ASP A 409 -7.02 23.79 -5.99
C ASP A 409 -6.83 22.33 -5.54
N TRP A 410 -7.43 21.37 -6.23
CA TRP A 410 -7.29 19.94 -5.94
C TRP A 410 -6.25 19.31 -6.86
N GLU A 411 -5.48 18.40 -6.29
CA GLU A 411 -4.55 17.55 -7.03
C GLU A 411 -5.21 16.21 -7.37
N HIS A 412 -4.73 15.59 -8.45
CA HIS A 412 -5.10 14.22 -8.77
C HIS A 412 -4.56 13.27 -7.69
N PRO A 413 -5.37 12.34 -7.15
CA PRO A 413 -4.89 11.37 -6.17
C PRO A 413 -3.68 10.58 -6.66
N ALA A 414 -2.66 10.48 -5.82
CA ALA A 414 -1.39 9.81 -6.10
C ALA A 414 -0.85 9.10 -4.85
N ASN A 415 -0.03 8.06 -5.05
CA ASN A 415 0.66 7.41 -3.94
C ASN A 415 1.89 8.22 -3.49
N LYS A 416 2.57 7.77 -2.44
CA LYS A 416 3.78 8.42 -1.88
C LYS A 416 4.95 8.59 -2.87
N ASN A 417 4.95 7.85 -3.97
CA ASN A 417 5.98 7.93 -5.02
C ASN A 417 5.55 8.86 -6.19
N GLY A 418 4.35 9.44 -6.13
CA GLY A 418 3.80 10.29 -7.19
C GLY A 418 3.08 9.52 -8.30
N LEU A 419 2.89 8.20 -8.18
CA LEU A 419 2.11 7.42 -9.16
C LEU A 419 0.62 7.70 -8.98
N LEU A 420 -0.10 7.96 -10.06
CA LEU A 420 -1.51 8.35 -10.01
C LEU A 420 -2.42 7.16 -9.77
N TYR A 421 -3.48 7.35 -9.00
CA TYR A 421 -4.58 6.38 -8.91
C TYR A 421 -5.35 6.37 -10.25
N ILE A 422 -5.99 5.26 -10.59
CA ILE A 422 -6.80 5.15 -11.80
C ILE A 422 -8.14 5.83 -11.56
N PHE A 423 -8.52 6.77 -12.43
CA PHE A 423 -9.83 7.42 -12.40
C PHE A 423 -10.85 6.62 -13.20
N HIS A 424 -12.01 6.39 -12.59
CA HIS A 424 -13.09 5.62 -13.18
C HIS A 424 -14.27 6.48 -13.62
N ALA A 425 -14.75 7.33 -12.72
CA ALA A 425 -15.99 8.08 -12.96
C ALA A 425 -16.03 9.36 -12.14
N GLN A 426 -16.78 10.34 -12.65
CA GLN A 426 -17.29 11.46 -11.87
C GLN A 426 -18.81 11.54 -12.01
N ILE A 427 -19.51 11.80 -10.92
CA ILE A 427 -20.96 11.85 -10.87
C ILE A 427 -21.39 13.22 -10.33
N ASN A 428 -22.04 14.00 -11.19
CA ASN A 428 -22.58 15.29 -10.78
C ASN A 428 -23.82 15.03 -9.92
N CYS A 429 -23.71 15.35 -8.64
CA CYS A 429 -24.74 15.11 -7.65
C CYS A 429 -26.07 15.81 -7.99
N LYS A 430 -26.05 16.90 -8.76
CA LYS A 430 -27.27 17.57 -9.23
C LYS A 430 -28.01 16.77 -10.30
N GLU A 431 -27.27 16.08 -11.18
CA GLU A 431 -27.84 15.29 -12.29
C GLU A 431 -28.49 14.00 -11.78
N ILE A 432 -27.84 13.32 -10.83
CA ILE A 432 -28.36 12.08 -10.25
C ILE A 432 -29.39 12.30 -9.13
N ALA A 433 -29.47 13.51 -8.56
CA ALA A 433 -30.30 13.81 -7.41
C ALA A 433 -31.78 13.41 -7.59
N ALA A 434 -32.33 13.53 -8.80
CA ALA A 434 -33.72 13.17 -9.06
C ALA A 434 -34.01 11.66 -8.94
N TYR A 435 -32.97 10.83 -9.01
CA TYR A 435 -33.05 9.38 -9.13
C TYR A 435 -32.85 8.65 -7.80
N GLN A 436 -32.03 9.21 -6.91
CA GLN A 436 -31.75 8.67 -5.57
C GLN A 436 -31.81 9.78 -4.52
N GLN A 437 -32.73 9.66 -3.56
CA GLN A 437 -32.99 10.74 -2.60
C GLN A 437 -31.91 10.90 -1.52
N TYR A 438 -31.25 9.81 -1.14
CA TYR A 438 -30.20 9.79 -0.12
C TYR A 438 -28.86 10.36 -0.60
N LEU A 439 -28.65 10.52 -1.92
CA LEU A 439 -27.43 11.07 -2.46
C LEU A 439 -27.32 12.59 -2.23
N PRO A 440 -26.10 13.16 -2.17
CA PRO A 440 -25.92 14.60 -2.13
C PRO A 440 -26.68 15.31 -3.26
N ARG A 441 -27.22 16.49 -2.99
CA ARG A 441 -28.05 17.24 -3.97
C ARG A 441 -27.25 18.18 -4.87
N LYS A 442 -25.98 18.39 -4.56
CA LYS A 442 -25.04 19.29 -5.24
C LYS A 442 -23.61 18.80 -5.03
N GLY A 443 -22.70 19.26 -5.88
CA GLY A 443 -21.31 18.85 -5.87
C GLY A 443 -21.01 17.76 -6.89
N MET A 444 -19.82 17.18 -6.77
CA MET A 444 -19.33 16.11 -7.65
C MET A 444 -18.72 15.00 -6.79
N LEU A 445 -19.04 13.75 -7.12
CA LEU A 445 -18.32 12.57 -6.63
C LEU A 445 -17.27 12.17 -7.66
N TYR A 446 -16.12 11.70 -7.21
CA TYR A 446 -15.04 11.18 -8.06
C TYR A 446 -14.59 9.83 -7.54
N PHE A 447 -14.39 8.87 -8.43
CA PHE A 447 -14.08 7.48 -8.08
C PHE A 447 -12.70 7.09 -8.62
N PHE A 448 -11.84 6.63 -7.72
CA PHE A 448 -10.48 6.19 -8.05
C PHE A 448 -10.12 4.88 -7.37
N ILE A 449 -9.23 4.11 -7.98
CA ILE A 449 -8.63 2.91 -7.38
C ILE A 449 -7.11 2.91 -7.55
N ASN A 450 -6.39 2.27 -6.63
CA ASN A 450 -4.94 2.13 -6.75
C ASN A 450 -4.52 1.00 -7.70
N ASP A 451 -5.29 -0.08 -7.77
CA ASP A 451 -5.02 -1.21 -8.64
C ASP A 451 -6.34 -1.87 -9.03
N GLU A 452 -6.38 -2.40 -10.25
CA GLU A 452 -7.54 -3.13 -10.77
C GLU A 452 -7.36 -4.65 -10.64
N GLU A 453 -6.37 -5.13 -9.87
CA GLU A 453 -6.21 -6.56 -9.55
C GLU A 453 -7.02 -6.96 -8.30
N TYR A 454 -6.96 -6.14 -7.26
CA TYR A 454 -7.55 -6.40 -5.94
C TYR A 454 -8.37 -5.24 -5.40
N ALA A 455 -8.30 -4.04 -6.02
CA ALA A 455 -9.04 -2.86 -5.60
C ALA A 455 -8.86 -2.49 -4.11
N GLN A 456 -7.65 -2.62 -3.58
CA GLN A 456 -7.41 -2.62 -2.13
C GLN A 456 -7.60 -1.25 -1.47
N ASN A 457 -7.25 -0.18 -2.17
CA ASN A 457 -7.22 1.20 -1.65
C ASN A 457 -8.08 2.12 -2.54
N PRO A 458 -9.42 2.02 -2.49
CA PRO A 458 -10.29 2.94 -3.19
C PRO A 458 -10.22 4.34 -2.61
N ILE A 459 -10.37 5.35 -3.47
CA ILE A 459 -10.55 6.74 -3.09
C ILE A 459 -11.84 7.23 -3.74
N VAL A 460 -12.79 7.67 -2.92
CA VAL A 460 -13.95 8.43 -3.38
C VAL A 460 -13.85 9.85 -2.80
N LEU A 461 -13.81 10.84 -3.67
CA LEU A 461 -13.77 12.24 -3.27
C LEU A 461 -15.14 12.90 -3.48
N TYR A 462 -15.53 13.78 -2.57
CA TYR A 462 -16.72 14.62 -2.71
C TYR A 462 -16.37 16.10 -2.69
N ALA A 463 -16.56 16.78 -3.82
CA ALA A 463 -16.42 18.23 -3.92
C ALA A 463 -17.78 18.91 -3.81
N GLU A 464 -18.08 19.55 -2.68
CA GLU A 464 -19.35 20.29 -2.53
C GLU A 464 -19.40 21.56 -3.41
N ASN A 465 -18.24 22.20 -3.66
CA ASN A 465 -18.11 23.38 -4.50
C ASN A 465 -17.45 23.04 -5.84
N ILE A 466 -18.20 23.22 -6.93
CA ILE A 466 -17.80 22.84 -8.29
C ILE A 466 -17.80 24.03 -9.27
N LYS A 467 -17.57 25.26 -8.78
CA LYS A 467 -17.63 26.47 -9.61
C LYS A 467 -16.41 26.67 -10.52
N GLU A 468 -15.25 26.17 -10.12
CA GLU A 468 -13.98 26.34 -10.84
C GLU A 468 -13.33 24.97 -11.07
N LEU A 469 -13.97 24.18 -11.93
CA LEU A 469 -13.44 22.88 -12.31
C LEU A 469 -12.43 23.01 -13.44
N VAL A 470 -11.37 22.24 -13.36
CA VAL A 470 -10.33 22.10 -14.38
C VAL A 470 -10.21 20.63 -14.71
N ARG A 471 -10.29 20.29 -16.00
CA ARG A 471 -10.04 18.92 -16.46
C ARG A 471 -8.57 18.61 -16.29
N PHE A 472 -8.29 17.52 -15.59
CA PHE A 472 -6.95 16.95 -15.54
C PHE A 472 -6.61 16.32 -16.89
N GLU A 473 -5.46 16.65 -17.47
CA GLU A 473 -5.02 16.10 -18.75
C GLU A 473 -3.84 15.16 -18.50
N TYR A 474 -3.99 13.90 -18.92
CA TYR A 474 -2.93 12.89 -18.80
C TYR A 474 -1.88 13.11 -19.89
N SER A 475 -0.61 12.93 -19.53
CA SER A 475 0.50 12.95 -20.49
C SER A 475 0.83 11.53 -20.95
N GLU A 476 1.51 11.39 -22.10
CA GLU A 476 1.95 10.08 -22.61
C GLU A 476 2.84 9.30 -21.62
N ASN A 477 3.54 10.00 -20.73
CA ASN A 477 4.43 9.40 -19.72
C ASN A 477 3.77 9.32 -18.32
N THR A 478 2.45 9.46 -18.23
CA THR A 478 1.77 9.37 -16.94
C THR A 478 1.85 7.93 -16.43
N GLU A 479 2.44 7.77 -15.25
CA GLU A 479 2.52 6.47 -14.57
C GLU A 479 1.39 6.33 -13.55
N PHE A 480 0.74 5.18 -13.56
CA PHE A 480 -0.32 4.82 -12.62
C PHE A 480 0.22 3.91 -11.52
N THR A 481 -0.54 3.78 -10.43
CA THR A 481 -0.23 2.88 -9.32
C THR A 481 -0.33 1.41 -9.70
N ASP A 482 -1.11 1.09 -10.73
CA ASP A 482 -1.20 -0.25 -11.32
C ASP A 482 -0.18 -0.37 -12.46
N ASN A 483 0.69 -1.38 -12.37
CA ASN A 483 1.73 -1.64 -13.37
C ASN A 483 1.33 -2.75 -14.36
N ASN A 484 0.15 -3.36 -14.20
CA ASN A 484 -0.27 -4.54 -14.95
C ASN A 484 -1.23 -4.23 -16.11
N PHE A 485 -1.71 -2.98 -16.25
CA PHE A 485 -2.74 -2.62 -17.24
C PHE A 485 -2.35 -1.43 -18.15
N ASP A 486 -2.17 -1.74 -19.44
CA ASP A 486 -1.81 -0.78 -20.50
C ASP A 486 -3.01 0.09 -21.00
N SER A 487 -4.20 -0.07 -20.43
CA SER A 487 -5.45 0.57 -20.94
C SER A 487 -5.84 1.88 -20.23
N CYS A 488 -5.02 2.38 -19.31
CA CYS A 488 -5.28 3.63 -18.60
C CYS A 488 -4.47 4.81 -19.18
N PRO A 489 -5.08 6.00 -19.34
CA PRO A 489 -6.49 6.33 -19.07
C PRO A 489 -7.43 5.83 -20.19
N ARG A 490 -8.63 5.37 -19.81
CA ARG A 490 -9.69 5.00 -20.75
C ARG A 490 -10.30 6.23 -21.43
N SER A 491 -10.93 6.07 -22.59
CA SER A 491 -11.65 7.17 -23.25
C SER A 491 -12.77 7.72 -22.38
N ALA A 492 -12.97 9.04 -22.43
CA ALA A 492 -14.06 9.68 -21.71
C ALA A 492 -15.41 9.42 -22.41
N VAL A 493 -16.42 9.04 -21.64
CA VAL A 493 -17.81 8.87 -22.13
C VAL A 493 -18.76 9.58 -21.18
N ALA A 494 -19.54 10.54 -21.70
CA ALA A 494 -20.57 11.22 -20.94
C ALA A 494 -21.71 10.24 -20.59
N VAL A 495 -22.33 10.41 -19.43
CA VAL A 495 -23.42 9.53 -18.99
C VAL A 495 -24.69 10.31 -18.69
N THR A 496 -25.82 9.66 -18.93
CA THR A 496 -27.15 10.09 -18.45
C THR A 496 -27.71 9.02 -17.51
N PHE A 497 -28.77 9.34 -16.76
CA PHE A 497 -29.29 8.45 -15.73
C PHE A 497 -30.69 7.95 -16.07
N ARG A 498 -30.96 6.68 -15.77
CA ARG A 498 -32.29 6.07 -15.80
C ARG A 498 -32.47 5.15 -14.59
N ASN A 499 -33.69 5.07 -14.08
CA ASN A 499 -34.01 4.13 -13.02
C ASN A 499 -34.53 2.82 -13.59
N ALA A 500 -34.15 1.72 -12.98
CA ALA A 500 -34.75 0.42 -13.21
C ALA A 500 -34.80 -0.36 -11.89
N ILE A 501 -35.67 -1.36 -11.84
CA ILE A 501 -35.79 -2.23 -10.67
C ILE A 501 -34.62 -3.20 -10.71
N SER A 502 -33.85 -3.26 -9.62
CA SER A 502 -32.83 -4.27 -9.42
C SER A 502 -33.34 -5.31 -8.44
N VAL A 503 -33.26 -6.57 -8.83
CA VAL A 503 -33.73 -7.71 -8.04
C VAL A 503 -32.56 -8.39 -7.32
N PRO A 504 -32.78 -9.10 -6.20
CA PRO A 504 -31.71 -9.75 -5.45
C PRO A 504 -31.06 -10.90 -6.22
N VAL A 505 -29.74 -11.07 -6.05
CA VAL A 505 -28.95 -12.15 -6.66
C VAL A 505 -28.82 -13.32 -5.69
N PHE A 506 -29.35 -14.48 -6.08
CA PHE A 506 -29.30 -15.68 -5.22
C PHE A 506 -28.08 -16.58 -5.46
N TYR A 507 -27.21 -16.24 -6.40
CA TYR A 507 -25.97 -16.97 -6.63
C TYR A 507 -25.17 -17.11 -5.33
N ASN A 508 -24.76 -18.35 -5.02
CA ASN A 508 -24.03 -18.72 -3.80
C ASN A 508 -24.74 -18.39 -2.46
N SER A 509 -26.07 -18.21 -2.46
CA SER A 509 -26.85 -17.97 -1.23
C SER A 509 -26.86 -19.16 -0.27
N PHE A 510 -26.42 -20.34 -0.70
CA PHE A 510 -26.17 -21.44 0.24
C PHE A 510 -25.12 -21.08 1.29
N ASN A 511 -24.01 -20.48 0.86
CA ASN A 511 -22.92 -20.12 1.77
C ASN A 511 -23.14 -18.75 2.43
N HIS A 512 -23.98 -17.90 1.84
CA HIS A 512 -24.10 -16.47 2.17
C HIS A 512 -25.51 -16.00 2.52
N GLY A 513 -26.52 -16.86 2.38
CA GLY A 513 -27.91 -16.44 2.45
C GLY A 513 -28.31 -15.96 3.84
N THR A 514 -27.68 -16.46 4.90
CA THR A 514 -27.96 -15.99 6.26
C THR A 514 -27.46 -14.56 6.49
N GLU A 515 -26.36 -14.19 5.85
CA GLU A 515 -25.71 -12.89 5.93
C GLU A 515 -26.32 -11.89 4.95
N ARG A 516 -26.57 -12.33 3.71
CA ARG A 516 -27.12 -11.51 2.62
C ARG A 516 -28.60 -11.24 2.79
N TYR A 517 -29.35 -12.21 3.33
CA TYR A 517 -30.81 -12.14 3.52
C TYR A 517 -31.24 -12.41 4.97
N PRO A 518 -30.78 -11.62 5.96
CA PRO A 518 -30.94 -11.92 7.38
C PRO A 518 -32.41 -12.08 7.82
N LYS A 519 -33.34 -11.31 7.23
CA LYS A 519 -34.79 -11.43 7.52
C LYS A 519 -35.36 -12.83 7.16
N TYR A 520 -34.70 -13.54 6.25
CA TYR A 520 -35.09 -14.85 5.75
C TYR A 520 -34.01 -15.91 6.00
N ALA A 521 -33.15 -15.69 7.00
CA ALA A 521 -32.03 -16.59 7.32
C ALA A 521 -32.45 -18.07 7.46
N SER A 522 -33.65 -18.32 8.01
CA SER A 522 -34.19 -19.68 8.17
C SER A 522 -34.39 -20.45 6.86
N LEU A 523 -34.46 -19.77 5.70
CA LEU A 523 -34.46 -20.45 4.41
C LEU A 523 -33.11 -21.10 4.12
N TRP A 524 -32.02 -20.57 4.66
CA TRP A 524 -30.66 -20.99 4.35
C TRP A 524 -30.03 -21.83 5.46
N GLU A 525 -30.73 -22.03 6.58
CA GLU A 525 -30.24 -22.80 7.72
C GLU A 525 -30.48 -24.31 7.55
N GLY A 526 -29.43 -25.11 7.76
CA GLY A 526 -29.55 -26.56 7.95
C GLY A 526 -29.81 -27.36 6.66
N GLU A 527 -29.54 -26.78 5.50
CA GLU A 527 -29.67 -27.48 4.21
C GLU A 527 -28.50 -28.43 3.98
N ASP A 528 -28.80 -29.64 3.50
CA ASP A 528 -27.77 -30.47 2.88
C ASP A 528 -27.40 -29.88 1.50
N THR A 529 -26.15 -30.09 1.10
CA THR A 529 -25.52 -29.55 -0.11
C THR A 529 -26.36 -29.78 -1.37
N ASP A 530 -27.01 -30.95 -1.49
CA ASP A 530 -27.81 -31.31 -2.67
C ASP A 530 -29.15 -30.56 -2.74
N GLU A 531 -29.75 -30.20 -1.61
CA GLU A 531 -31.00 -29.43 -1.58
C GLU A 531 -30.71 -27.95 -1.84
N ALA A 532 -29.62 -27.46 -1.26
CA ALA A 532 -29.15 -26.11 -1.48
C ALA A 532 -28.79 -25.84 -2.94
N ASN A 533 -28.07 -26.75 -3.59
CA ASN A 533 -27.74 -26.64 -5.02
C ASN A 533 -29.02 -26.59 -5.88
N ARG A 534 -30.00 -27.45 -5.59
CA ARG A 534 -31.30 -27.43 -6.28
C ARG A 534 -32.05 -26.11 -6.09
N ARG A 535 -31.92 -25.48 -4.93
CA ARG A 535 -32.52 -24.16 -4.67
C ARG A 535 -31.78 -23.03 -5.41
N ILE A 536 -30.47 -23.10 -5.51
CA ILE A 536 -29.68 -22.13 -6.30
C ILE A 536 -30.08 -22.23 -7.77
N GLU A 537 -30.08 -23.44 -8.35
CA GLU A 537 -30.53 -23.69 -9.73
C GLU A 537 -31.95 -23.18 -9.97
N PHE A 538 -32.85 -23.42 -9.00
CA PHE A 538 -34.21 -22.90 -9.03
C PHE A 538 -34.23 -21.36 -9.10
N PHE A 539 -33.51 -20.68 -8.21
CA PHE A 539 -33.50 -19.22 -8.24
C PHE A 539 -32.84 -18.66 -9.49
N GLU A 540 -31.76 -19.26 -9.98
CA GLU A 540 -31.11 -18.83 -11.23
C GLU A 540 -32.09 -18.87 -12.41
N GLU A 541 -32.78 -20.00 -12.62
CA GLU A 541 -33.72 -20.15 -13.75
C GLU A 541 -34.88 -19.14 -13.70
N TYR A 542 -35.51 -18.98 -12.54
CA TYR A 542 -36.73 -18.17 -12.46
C TYR A 542 -36.46 -16.69 -12.23
N MET A 543 -35.33 -16.32 -11.64
CA MET A 543 -34.92 -14.92 -11.53
C MET A 543 -34.48 -14.36 -12.88
N GLU A 544 -33.80 -15.15 -13.73
CA GLU A 544 -33.49 -14.74 -15.11
C GLU A 544 -34.79 -14.44 -15.88
N GLN A 545 -35.82 -15.28 -15.76
CA GLN A 545 -37.13 -15.01 -16.37
C GLN A 545 -37.81 -13.74 -15.82
N LEU A 546 -37.61 -13.44 -14.53
CA LEU A 546 -38.12 -12.22 -13.91
C LEU A 546 -37.38 -10.98 -14.42
N GLU A 547 -36.06 -11.04 -14.50
CA GLU A 547 -35.20 -9.97 -15.05
C GLU A 547 -35.55 -9.69 -16.50
N ASP A 548 -35.66 -10.71 -17.35
CA ASP A 548 -36.12 -10.58 -18.75
C ASP A 548 -37.49 -9.89 -18.82
N SER A 549 -38.40 -10.21 -17.90
CA SER A 549 -39.73 -9.60 -17.84
C SER A 549 -39.69 -8.12 -17.44
N ILE A 550 -38.75 -7.74 -16.56
CA ILE A 550 -38.48 -6.34 -16.18
C ILE A 550 -37.86 -5.58 -17.35
N ASP A 551 -36.98 -6.23 -18.11
CA ASP A 551 -36.28 -5.62 -19.23
C ASP A 551 -37.15 -5.43 -20.47
N THR A 552 -38.37 -6.00 -20.53
CA THR A 552 -39.29 -5.74 -21.65
C THR A 552 -39.80 -4.29 -21.70
N PRO A 553 -40.10 -3.71 -22.89
CA PRO A 553 -40.52 -2.30 -23.06
C PRO A 553 -41.82 -1.88 -22.36
N LEU A 554 -42.45 -2.80 -21.62
CA LEU A 554 -43.71 -2.62 -20.91
C LEU A 554 -43.52 -2.32 -19.42
N ALA A 555 -42.32 -2.45 -18.86
CA ALA A 555 -42.15 -2.31 -17.41
C ALA A 555 -41.89 -0.86 -16.98
N LEU A 556 -40.92 -0.11 -17.56
CA LEU A 556 -40.50 1.17 -16.94
C LEU A 556 -40.02 2.32 -17.86
N ASP A 557 -39.77 2.13 -19.16
CA ASP A 557 -39.72 3.23 -20.16
C ASP A 557 -39.67 2.62 -21.57
N SER A 558 -40.29 3.25 -22.58
CA SER A 558 -40.56 2.61 -23.89
C SER A 558 -39.39 2.61 -24.89
N ASP A 559 -38.24 3.20 -24.53
CA ASP A 559 -37.09 3.30 -25.41
C ASP A 559 -36.01 2.31 -24.99
N TYR A 560 -36.07 1.12 -25.60
CA TYR A 560 -35.11 0.03 -25.44
C TYR A 560 -33.71 0.45 -25.91
N VAL A 561 -32.75 0.50 -24.99
CA VAL A 561 -31.31 0.45 -25.27
C VAL A 561 -30.78 -0.66 -24.38
N LYS A 562 -29.91 -1.52 -24.92
CA LYS A 562 -29.09 -2.47 -24.14
C LYS A 562 -28.59 -1.74 -22.88
N LEU A 563 -29.13 -2.05 -21.70
CA LEU A 563 -28.81 -1.33 -20.47
C LEU A 563 -27.30 -1.44 -20.25
N THR A 564 -26.59 -0.32 -20.38
CA THR A 564 -25.14 -0.30 -20.25
C THR A 564 -24.78 -0.42 -18.77
N THR A 565 -24.52 -1.64 -18.32
CA THR A 565 -23.45 -2.19 -17.45
C THR A 565 -22.89 -1.41 -16.23
N HIS A 566 -23.30 -0.16 -15.98
CA HIS A 566 -22.85 0.61 -14.82
C HIS A 566 -24.06 1.14 -14.07
N SER A 567 -24.03 1.06 -12.74
CA SER A 567 -25.21 1.31 -11.93
C SER A 567 -24.86 1.83 -10.54
N ILE A 568 -25.87 2.38 -9.88
CA ILE A 568 -25.82 2.82 -8.49
C ILE A 568 -26.98 2.15 -7.78
N HIS A 569 -26.72 1.60 -6.59
CA HIS A 569 -27.69 0.92 -5.75
C HIS A 569 -28.34 -0.33 -6.40
N SER A 570 -27.67 -0.97 -7.35
CA SER A 570 -28.10 -2.27 -7.86
C SER A 570 -27.62 -3.39 -6.94
N SER A 571 -28.34 -4.51 -6.99
CA SER A 571 -27.77 -5.82 -6.69
C SER A 571 -26.69 -6.12 -7.73
N VAL A 572 -25.54 -6.59 -7.26
CA VAL A 572 -24.40 -6.93 -8.11
C VAL A 572 -24.23 -8.43 -8.08
N PHE A 573 -24.08 -9.05 -9.25
CA PHE A 573 -23.73 -10.46 -9.33
C PHE A 573 -22.29 -10.67 -8.86
N THR A 574 -22.10 -11.67 -7.99
CA THR A 574 -20.78 -12.09 -7.50
C THR A 574 -20.74 -13.61 -7.38
N GLN A 575 -19.62 -14.26 -7.73
CA GLN A 575 -19.48 -15.69 -7.51
C GLN A 575 -19.37 -16.04 -6.02
N HIS A 576 -18.91 -15.07 -5.21
CA HIS A 576 -18.66 -15.22 -3.79
C HIS A 576 -19.51 -14.27 -2.95
N GLU A 577 -18.88 -13.49 -2.07
CA GLU A 577 -19.51 -12.46 -1.25
C GLU A 577 -20.00 -11.30 -2.11
N SER A 578 -21.17 -10.76 -1.78
CA SER A 578 -21.63 -9.51 -2.36
C SER A 578 -20.73 -8.34 -1.93
N PRO A 579 -20.68 -7.23 -2.68
CA PRO A 579 -19.88 -6.06 -2.31
C PRO A 579 -20.20 -5.52 -0.90
N GLN A 580 -21.45 -5.63 -0.46
CA GLN A 580 -21.91 -5.29 0.88
C GLN A 580 -21.37 -6.24 1.96
N GLU A 581 -21.33 -7.54 1.68
CA GLU A 581 -20.73 -8.53 2.59
C GLU A 581 -19.22 -8.33 2.74
N ILE A 582 -18.53 -8.03 1.65
CA ILE A 582 -17.10 -7.68 1.67
C ILE A 582 -16.88 -6.43 2.52
N ALA A 583 -17.71 -5.40 2.35
CA ALA A 583 -17.61 -4.17 3.12
C ALA A 583 -17.89 -4.39 4.63
N ALA A 584 -18.92 -5.16 4.96
CA ALA A 584 -19.26 -5.55 6.33
C ALA A 584 -18.14 -6.40 6.97
N ALA A 585 -17.55 -7.33 6.23
CA ALA A 585 -16.41 -8.12 6.71
C ALA A 585 -15.17 -7.25 6.98
N LYS A 586 -14.95 -6.20 6.17
CA LYS A 586 -13.81 -5.28 6.30
C LYS A 586 -13.99 -4.30 7.46
N PHE A 587 -15.18 -3.72 7.62
CA PHE A 587 -15.39 -2.57 8.50
C PHE A 587 -16.42 -2.79 9.63
N GLY A 588 -17.17 -3.89 9.61
CA GLY A 588 -18.20 -4.24 10.59
C GLY A 588 -19.60 -3.78 10.16
N GLY A 589 -20.60 -4.13 10.98
CA GLY A 589 -22.02 -3.91 10.68
C GLY A 589 -22.65 -5.03 9.85
N GLU A 590 -23.94 -4.92 9.59
CA GLU A 590 -24.69 -5.87 8.77
C GLU A 590 -24.57 -5.52 7.29
N PRO A 591 -24.53 -6.49 6.35
CA PRO A 591 -24.46 -6.20 4.91
C PRO A 591 -25.57 -5.25 4.42
N THR A 592 -26.76 -5.34 5.02
CA THR A 592 -27.89 -4.45 4.68
C THR A 592 -27.68 -2.98 5.09
N GLU A 593 -26.69 -2.66 5.93
CA GLU A 593 -26.32 -1.29 6.28
C GLU A 593 -25.37 -0.65 5.24
N TRP A 594 -24.91 -1.42 4.26
CA TRP A 594 -24.03 -0.98 3.18
C TRP A 594 -24.80 -0.80 1.87
N VAL A 595 -24.39 0.18 1.08
CA VAL A 595 -24.98 0.47 -0.23
C VAL A 595 -23.90 0.47 -1.31
N VAL A 596 -24.21 -0.13 -2.46
CA VAL A 596 -23.42 -0.03 -3.68
C VAL A 596 -23.50 1.41 -4.18
N LEU A 597 -22.42 2.16 -3.99
CA LEU A 597 -22.30 3.56 -4.38
C LEU A 597 -22.03 3.71 -5.88
N LEU A 598 -21.30 2.78 -6.48
CA LEU A 598 -21.09 2.66 -7.92
C LEU A 598 -20.71 1.22 -8.26
N ASN A 599 -21.33 0.66 -9.28
CA ASN A 599 -21.03 -0.60 -9.91
C ASN A 599 -20.62 -0.33 -11.36
N MET A 600 -19.52 -0.95 -11.81
CA MET A 600 -19.01 -0.83 -13.16
C MET A 600 -18.68 -2.21 -13.73
N GLU A 601 -19.48 -2.71 -14.66
CA GLU A 601 -19.20 -3.98 -15.35
C GLU A 601 -18.38 -3.75 -16.63
N SER A 602 -17.78 -4.82 -17.13
CA SER A 602 -16.98 -4.75 -18.34
C SER A 602 -17.84 -4.49 -19.59
N VAL A 603 -17.63 -3.34 -20.25
CA VAL A 603 -18.26 -2.98 -21.53
C VAL A 603 -17.32 -2.09 -22.35
N ASP A 604 -17.21 -2.40 -23.65
CA ASP A 604 -16.35 -1.67 -24.59
C ASP A 604 -14.89 -1.53 -24.10
N GLU A 605 -14.40 -0.30 -23.87
CA GLU A 605 -13.03 -0.03 -23.37
C GLU A 605 -12.91 -0.19 -21.84
N PHE A 606 -14.04 -0.30 -21.13
CA PHE A 606 -14.05 -0.62 -19.71
C PHE A 606 -13.98 -2.13 -19.58
N SER A 607 -12.76 -2.69 -19.44
CA SER A 607 -12.55 -4.10 -19.17
C SER A 607 -11.93 -4.26 -17.79
N PHE A 608 -12.57 -5.06 -16.94
CA PHE A 608 -12.07 -5.48 -15.64
C PHE A 608 -11.84 -6.99 -15.71
N TRP A 609 -10.59 -7.41 -15.94
CA TRP A 609 -10.23 -8.82 -16.15
C TRP A 609 -11.09 -9.50 -17.24
N ASP A 610 -11.47 -10.77 -17.03
CA ASP A 610 -12.30 -11.55 -17.93
C ASP A 610 -13.78 -11.23 -17.69
N ALA A 611 -14.22 -10.14 -18.33
CA ALA A 611 -15.59 -9.64 -18.28
C ALA A 611 -16.13 -9.41 -16.85
N GLY A 612 -15.27 -8.93 -15.96
CA GLY A 612 -15.58 -8.69 -14.55
C GLY A 612 -16.23 -7.35 -14.26
N THR A 613 -16.38 -7.09 -12.97
CA THR A 613 -17.14 -5.98 -12.39
C THR A 613 -16.39 -5.35 -11.23
N LEU A 614 -16.22 -4.03 -11.27
CA LEU A 614 -15.67 -3.21 -10.18
C LEU A 614 -16.80 -2.53 -9.41
N THR A 615 -16.84 -2.73 -8.10
CA THR A 615 -17.86 -2.13 -7.22
C THR A 615 -17.24 -1.27 -6.13
N TYR A 616 -17.90 -0.16 -5.80
CA TYR A 616 -17.63 0.69 -4.64
C TYR A 616 -18.83 0.64 -3.68
N CYS A 617 -18.59 0.35 -2.41
CA CYS A 617 -19.58 0.30 -1.34
C CYS A 617 -19.27 1.30 -0.21
N ILE A 618 -20.32 1.88 0.35
CA ILE A 618 -20.26 2.80 1.49
C ILE A 618 -21.33 2.45 2.52
N HIS A 619 -21.05 2.69 3.80
CA HIS A 619 -22.03 2.51 4.87
C HIS A 619 -23.05 3.67 4.84
N LYS A 620 -24.35 3.37 4.98
CA LYS A 620 -25.44 4.36 4.91
C LYS A 620 -25.25 5.55 5.86
N LYS A 621 -24.75 5.29 7.08
CA LYS A 621 -24.45 6.32 8.07
C LYS A 621 -23.41 7.35 7.62
N ASP A 622 -22.35 6.91 6.97
CA ASP A 622 -21.27 7.79 6.52
C ASP A 622 -21.71 8.57 5.27
N LEU A 623 -22.46 7.92 4.37
CA LEU A 623 -23.06 8.57 3.22
C LEU A 623 -23.97 9.74 3.62
N ALA A 624 -24.77 9.58 4.68
CA ALA A 624 -25.68 10.61 5.17
C ALA A 624 -24.97 11.89 5.65
N ILE A 625 -23.72 11.78 6.11
CA ILE A 625 -22.88 12.94 6.48
C ILE A 625 -21.83 13.28 5.43
N LYS A 626 -21.87 12.59 4.27
CA LYS A 626 -20.94 12.76 3.14
C LYS A 626 -19.47 12.47 3.53
N ASP A 627 -19.29 11.52 4.45
CA ASP A 627 -17.97 11.01 4.80
C ASP A 627 -17.62 9.85 3.87
N PHE A 628 -16.67 10.07 2.97
CA PHE A 628 -16.19 9.07 2.02
C PHE A 628 -14.81 8.51 2.43
N SER A 629 -14.43 8.64 3.70
CA SER A 629 -13.15 8.14 4.21
C SER A 629 -13.10 6.61 4.34
N LYS A 630 -14.25 5.94 4.43
CA LYS A 630 -14.38 4.49 4.55
C LYS A 630 -15.18 3.94 3.37
N ILE A 631 -14.45 3.57 2.32
CA ILE A 631 -15.00 2.96 1.12
C ILE A 631 -14.44 1.54 1.00
N SER A 632 -15.33 0.60 0.73
CA SER A 632 -14.94 -0.73 0.26
C SER A 632 -14.99 -0.73 -1.25
N ALA A 633 -14.02 -1.37 -1.90
CA ALA A 633 -14.11 -1.70 -3.31
C ALA A 633 -13.74 -3.15 -3.52
N SER A 634 -14.30 -3.75 -4.55
CA SER A 634 -14.06 -5.14 -4.91
C SER A 634 -14.15 -5.30 -6.43
N ILE A 635 -13.33 -6.20 -6.96
CA ILE A 635 -13.41 -6.66 -8.34
C ILE A 635 -13.79 -8.13 -8.31
N GLU A 636 -14.77 -8.47 -9.14
CA GLU A 636 -15.19 -9.85 -9.38
C GLU A 636 -15.01 -10.14 -10.87
N SER A 637 -14.44 -11.29 -11.23
CA SER A 637 -14.35 -11.72 -12.64
C SER A 637 -14.55 -13.23 -12.75
N SER A 638 -14.75 -13.71 -13.97
CA SER A 638 -14.95 -15.14 -14.26
C SER A 638 -13.79 -16.03 -13.86
#